data_AF-A0A257TP02-F1
#
_entry.id   AF-A0A257TP02-F1
#
_cell.length_a   1.000
_cell.length_b   1.000
_cell.length_c   1.000
_cell.angle_alpha   90.00
_cell.angle_beta   90.00
_cell.angle_gamma   90.00
#
_symmetry.space_group_name_H-M   'P 1'
#
loop_
_entity.id
_entity.type
_entity.pdbx_description
1 polymer ?
#
loop_
_entity_poly.entity_id
_entity_poly.type
_entity_poly.pdbx_seq_one_letter_code
_entity_poly.pdbx_strand_id
1 'polypeptide(L)'
;MLCGNMALNNLHQVRCYHAAVGERAGTIAVPETDADREQNYGGIGLTNLPASAVTEPVPVLRIDDLQLAACDFIKVDVEGMERQVLTGASQTIRRFRPLLYVEDDRAQASADLRALMFDLGYQLHVHKPPLYNPANFAAKRENIFPKIVSLNVYAHHVESPSPIRPEQFGMEHLPRPARGAMTAKAGAPATFDEARREHQAGNAEKAVGLYRQLLLAEPNNAQVWYLLGAASMQLGQLDEARSALRQATSVNPRHAEAHNHLGVVLAQQASVDDAITSFRRALELKPDNGENLELHPDDVKARHNLHRALRELGHFEELLTSQRQAVGQKPDSAQAHNDLGLTLYEGGKLDEAAEAFRQALLVKPDLAEAHNNLGLVLASQGKVDEAIASYRRAIVLKPAFAEAHNNLGIALRQSGQAEAAVASCREAARLKPELPEAHNNLGSALEEVGRYEEAIDVLNEALRIKPDFAKAHNNLGIAFWYLGRFDDAADSYRRAIDLMPEMAEAYNNLGNVLRDQSDMQAAQECYRQAADLKPNYADPHWNQSLVWLLSGDFERGWAEYEWRWKLKNFKPRQCPQPLWDGSPLEGKTILLAAEQGLGDTVQFIRYAPLLRQRGARVLAEVQRPLKPILSSCPGIDQLLVQGEAPPEFDTYITLLSLPCVLGTKLDTVPADVPYVKGDPEKVALWRDELGGVSDFKIGIAWQGSRAHRGDRWRSVPLSNFAPLAALGGVRLYSLQKNDGQEQLGQVSFGERIVDLSPRLETFADTAAVIENLDLVLCCDTSVGHLAGALAKPVWVAVQTVPDWRWMLDREDTPWYPTMRLFRQRRFDDWPEVFERMAAALREKV
;
A
#
# COMPACT_ATOMS: atom_id res chain seq x y z
N MET A 1 -19.62 7.28 23.57
CA MET A 1 -21.05 7.02 23.32
C MET A 1 -21.15 5.71 22.56
N LEU A 2 -21.66 4.64 23.20
CA LEU A 2 -22.09 3.44 22.46
C LEU A 2 -23.57 3.66 22.14
N CYS A 3 -23.88 3.87 20.86
CA CYS A 3 -25.25 3.97 20.36
C CYS A 3 -25.44 2.93 19.26
N GLY A 4 -26.25 1.91 19.51
CA GLY A 4 -26.89 1.14 18.44
C GLY A 4 -27.91 2.06 17.75
N ASN A 5 -27.82 2.15 16.42
CA ASN A 5 -28.73 2.90 15.54
C ASN A 5 -28.89 4.40 15.80
N MET A 6 -27.94 5.19 15.31
CA MET A 6 -28.24 6.54 14.78
C MET A 6 -27.53 6.71 13.44
N ALA A 7 -28.20 7.31 12.46
CA ALA A 7 -27.59 7.75 11.21
C ALA A 7 -26.41 8.71 11.52
N LEU A 8 -25.19 8.26 11.23
CA LEU A 8 -23.93 8.91 11.58
C LEU A 8 -23.48 9.86 10.47
N ASN A 9 -24.03 11.06 10.40
CA ASN A 9 -23.57 12.04 9.41
C ASN A 9 -22.74 13.19 9.97
N ASN A 10 -22.34 13.23 11.27
CA ASN A 10 -21.49 14.33 11.79
C ASN A 10 -20.77 14.05 13.14
N LEU A 11 -20.51 12.80 13.54
CA LEU A 11 -19.76 12.50 14.77
C LEU A 11 -18.35 11.98 14.45
N HIS A 12 -17.32 12.74 14.83
CA HIS A 12 -15.92 12.46 14.47
C HIS A 12 -15.19 11.46 15.41
N GLN A 13 -15.89 10.80 16.35
CA GLN A 13 -15.29 9.88 17.33
C GLN A 13 -16.21 8.70 17.67
N VAL A 14 -16.68 7.97 16.65
CA VAL A 14 -17.54 6.79 16.83
C VAL A 14 -16.74 5.53 16.51
N ARG A 15 -16.70 4.58 17.46
CA ARG A 15 -16.20 3.23 17.23
C ARG A 15 -17.38 2.30 16.99
N CYS A 16 -17.44 1.73 15.79
CA CYS A 16 -18.42 0.71 15.43
C CYS A 16 -17.81 -0.68 15.60
N TYR A 17 -18.59 -1.62 16.13
CA TYR A 17 -18.19 -3.01 16.29
C TYR A 17 -19.12 -3.87 15.42
N HIS A 18 -18.56 -4.75 14.59
CA HIS A 18 -19.32 -5.73 13.81
C HIS A 18 -19.68 -6.95 14.69
N ALA A 19 -20.43 -6.69 15.75
CA ALA A 19 -20.80 -7.67 16.76
C ALA A 19 -22.19 -7.37 17.31
N ALA A 20 -22.91 -8.43 17.67
CA ALA A 20 -24.09 -8.32 18.52
C ALA A 20 -23.64 -8.04 19.97
N VAL A 21 -24.52 -7.45 20.78
CA VAL A 21 -24.30 -7.27 22.21
C VAL A 21 -25.37 -8.00 23.02
N GLY A 22 -24.98 -8.62 24.14
CA GLY A 22 -25.90 -9.44 24.94
C GLY A 22 -25.38 -9.80 26.33
N GLU A 23 -26.11 -10.63 27.06
CA GLU A 23 -25.83 -10.96 28.47
C GLU A 23 -24.60 -11.85 28.67
N ARG A 24 -24.21 -12.60 27.64
CA ARG A 24 -23.10 -13.53 27.63
C ARG A 24 -22.38 -13.47 26.30
N ALA A 25 -21.06 -13.66 26.34
CA ALA A 25 -20.29 -13.85 25.13
C ALA A 25 -20.77 -15.12 24.41
N GLY A 26 -20.77 -15.09 23.08
CA GLY A 26 -21.19 -16.21 22.27
C GLY A 26 -21.22 -15.86 20.79
N THR A 27 -22.00 -16.62 20.02
CA THR A 27 -22.19 -16.39 18.59
C THR A 27 -23.67 -16.52 18.29
N ILE A 28 -24.18 -15.62 17.45
CA ILE A 28 -25.55 -15.67 16.96
C ILE A 28 -25.54 -15.70 15.43
N ALA A 29 -26.46 -16.46 14.85
CA ALA A 29 -26.64 -16.49 13.41
C ALA A 29 -27.50 -15.28 13.00
N VAL A 30 -26.92 -14.37 12.22
CA VAL A 30 -27.61 -13.18 11.70
C VAL A 30 -27.79 -13.38 10.19
N PRO A 31 -28.98 -13.14 9.63
CA PRO A 31 -29.20 -13.23 8.18
C PRO A 31 -28.33 -12.23 7.43
N GLU A 32 -27.88 -12.63 6.26
CA GLU A 32 -27.08 -11.79 5.36
C GLU A 32 -27.85 -10.49 5.02
N THR A 33 -27.25 -9.34 5.37
CA THR A 33 -27.85 -8.03 5.12
C THR A 33 -27.58 -7.60 3.68
N ASP A 34 -28.55 -7.80 2.81
CA ASP A 34 -28.53 -7.33 1.41
C ASP A 34 -28.87 -5.83 1.38
N ALA A 35 -27.89 -5.00 1.00
CA ALA A 35 -28.02 -3.54 0.97
C ALA A 35 -28.93 -3.05 -0.18
N ASP A 36 -29.16 -3.88 -1.20
CA ASP A 36 -29.97 -3.54 -2.38
C ASP A 36 -31.45 -3.92 -2.20
N ARG A 37 -31.82 -4.57 -1.08
CA ARG A 37 -33.22 -4.90 -0.76
C ARG A 37 -33.98 -3.70 -0.21
N GLU A 38 -35.00 -3.27 -0.96
CA GLU A 38 -35.91 -2.14 -0.65
C GLU A 38 -36.62 -2.20 0.73
N GLN A 39 -36.56 -3.31 1.47
CA GLN A 39 -37.20 -3.45 2.79
C GLN A 39 -36.21 -3.46 3.97
N ASN A 40 -34.92 -3.21 3.74
CA ASN A 40 -33.89 -3.31 4.77
C ASN A 40 -33.68 -2.00 5.58
N TYR A 41 -34.77 -1.31 5.96
CA TYR A 41 -34.71 0.01 6.61
C TYR A 41 -34.88 0.00 8.14
N GLY A 42 -34.89 -1.17 8.79
CA GLY A 42 -34.93 -1.25 10.24
C GLY A 42 -34.88 -2.70 10.72
N GLY A 43 -33.77 -3.07 11.36
CA GLY A 43 -33.58 -4.27 12.20
C GLY A 43 -34.26 -5.56 11.76
N ILE A 44 -33.50 -6.54 11.27
CA ILE A 44 -34.07 -7.87 11.03
C ILE A 44 -34.30 -8.58 12.38
N GLY A 45 -35.56 -8.76 12.77
CA GLY A 45 -35.94 -9.54 13.95
C GLY A 45 -35.52 -11.01 13.82
N LEU A 46 -34.57 -11.45 14.65
CA LEU A 46 -33.98 -12.80 14.59
C LEU A 46 -34.96 -13.93 14.94
N THR A 47 -36.15 -13.62 15.45
CA THR A 47 -37.14 -14.61 15.93
C THR A 47 -38.00 -15.22 14.83
N ASN A 48 -37.98 -14.70 13.60
CA ASN A 48 -38.85 -15.14 12.49
C ASN A 48 -38.09 -15.51 11.21
N LEU A 49 -36.87 -16.03 11.34
CA LEU A 49 -36.07 -16.41 10.18
C LEU A 49 -36.59 -17.72 9.55
N PRO A 50 -36.88 -17.75 8.23
CA PRO A 50 -37.22 -18.98 7.55
C PRO A 50 -36.02 -19.94 7.60
N ALA A 51 -36.26 -21.24 7.73
CA ALA A 51 -35.21 -22.26 7.87
C ALA A 51 -34.22 -22.30 6.68
N SER A 52 -34.55 -21.67 5.56
CA SER A 52 -33.73 -21.52 4.36
C SER A 52 -32.93 -20.22 4.30
N ALA A 53 -32.97 -19.36 5.32
CA ALA A 53 -32.22 -18.12 5.34
C ALA A 53 -30.72 -18.41 5.46
N VAL A 54 -29.93 -17.82 4.55
CA VAL A 54 -28.47 -17.81 4.66
C VAL A 54 -28.13 -16.87 5.82
N THR A 55 -27.43 -17.40 6.82
CA THR A 55 -27.05 -16.67 8.03
C THR A 55 -25.55 -16.73 8.23
N GLU A 56 -24.96 -15.62 8.62
CA GLU A 56 -23.58 -15.55 9.06
C GLU A 56 -23.47 -15.59 10.60
N PRO A 57 -22.44 -16.26 11.16
CA PRO A 57 -22.17 -16.25 12.59
C PRO A 57 -21.56 -14.90 13.01
N VAL A 58 -22.30 -14.13 13.79
CA VAL A 58 -21.86 -12.86 14.38
C VAL A 58 -21.52 -13.06 15.86
N PRO A 59 -20.37 -12.57 16.34
CA PRO A 59 -20.04 -12.66 17.76
C PRO A 59 -21.00 -11.82 18.60
N VAL A 60 -21.44 -12.36 19.72
CA VAL A 60 -22.15 -11.64 20.78
C VAL A 60 -21.12 -11.23 21.82
N LEU A 61 -20.99 -9.93 22.07
CA LEU A 61 -20.10 -9.36 23.08
C LEU A 61 -20.90 -8.91 24.30
N ARG A 62 -20.26 -8.92 25.46
CA ARG A 62 -20.74 -8.13 26.60
C ARG A 62 -20.11 -6.75 26.56
N ILE A 63 -20.87 -5.72 26.91
CA ILE A 63 -20.32 -4.36 27.04
C ILE A 63 -19.23 -4.31 28.13
N ASP A 64 -19.38 -5.13 29.18
CA ASP A 64 -18.34 -5.29 30.21
C ASP A 64 -16.99 -5.75 29.65
N ASP A 65 -17.00 -6.55 28.59
CA ASP A 65 -15.79 -7.08 27.98
C ASP A 65 -15.08 -6.03 27.11
N LEU A 66 -15.74 -4.90 26.80
CA LEU A 66 -15.12 -3.79 26.07
C LEU A 66 -14.16 -2.97 26.94
N GLN A 67 -14.14 -3.20 28.26
CA GLN A 67 -13.25 -2.54 29.22
C GLN A 67 -13.13 -1.02 29.02
N LEU A 68 -14.27 -0.35 28.84
CA LEU A 68 -14.30 1.07 28.53
C LEU A 68 -13.50 1.87 29.57
N ALA A 69 -12.66 2.81 29.11
CA ALA A 69 -11.86 3.67 29.99
C ALA A 69 -12.75 4.68 30.75
N ALA A 70 -13.83 5.12 30.11
CA ALA A 70 -14.89 5.94 30.68
C ALA A 70 -16.21 5.63 29.96
N CYS A 71 -17.33 5.83 30.64
CA CYS A 71 -18.66 5.67 30.06
C CYS A 71 -19.65 6.60 30.74
N ASP A 72 -19.99 7.70 30.06
CA ASP A 72 -20.93 8.69 30.59
C ASP A 72 -22.39 8.44 30.15
N PHE A 73 -22.58 7.73 29.04
CA PHE A 73 -23.89 7.50 28.45
C PHE A 73 -23.95 6.20 27.62
N ILE A 74 -25.04 5.46 27.79
CA ILE A 74 -25.39 4.26 27.00
C ILE A 74 -26.79 4.43 26.42
N LYS A 75 -26.91 4.35 25.09
CA LYS A 75 -28.20 4.21 24.39
C LYS A 75 -28.43 2.76 24.00
N VAL A 76 -29.57 2.20 24.37
CA VAL A 76 -29.99 0.84 23.98
C VAL A 76 -31.24 0.94 23.12
N ASP A 77 -31.12 0.44 21.89
CA ASP A 77 -32.14 0.49 20.84
C ASP A 77 -32.07 -0.85 20.10
N VAL A 78 -32.62 -1.89 20.75
CA VAL A 78 -32.62 -3.27 20.27
C VAL A 78 -33.97 -3.90 20.57
N GLU A 79 -34.75 -4.17 19.53
CA GLU A 79 -36.07 -4.78 19.65
C GLU A 79 -35.93 -6.19 20.24
N GLY A 80 -36.29 -6.38 21.52
CA GLY A 80 -36.26 -7.72 22.10
C GLY A 80 -35.47 -7.88 23.39
N MET A 81 -34.31 -7.22 23.43
CA MET A 81 -33.10 -7.78 24.04
C MET A 81 -32.40 -6.80 25.00
N GLU A 82 -33.07 -5.71 25.37
CA GLU A 82 -32.53 -4.61 26.16
C GLU A 82 -32.03 -5.09 27.53
N ARG A 83 -32.79 -5.99 28.18
CA ARG A 83 -32.41 -6.59 29.46
C ARG A 83 -31.10 -7.38 29.35
N GLN A 84 -30.94 -8.14 28.27
CA GLN A 84 -29.75 -8.96 28.04
C GLN A 84 -28.53 -8.05 27.82
N VAL A 85 -28.68 -7.00 27.01
CA VAL A 85 -27.61 -6.00 26.79
C VAL A 85 -27.19 -5.35 28.10
N LEU A 86 -28.14 -4.88 28.92
CA LEU A 86 -27.82 -4.24 30.20
C LEU A 86 -27.26 -5.22 31.22
N THR A 87 -27.69 -6.49 31.20
CA THR A 87 -27.09 -7.55 32.03
C THR A 87 -25.62 -7.76 31.65
N GLY A 88 -25.31 -7.78 30.34
CA GLY A 88 -23.94 -7.83 29.83
C GLY A 88 -23.12 -6.56 30.07
N ALA A 89 -23.75 -5.46 30.48
CA ALA A 89 -23.11 -4.18 30.82
C ALA A 89 -23.05 -3.90 32.32
N SER A 90 -23.43 -4.86 33.17
CA SER A 90 -23.64 -4.64 34.60
C SER A 90 -22.41 -4.08 35.32
N GLN A 91 -21.21 -4.55 34.99
CA GLN A 91 -19.97 -4.09 35.64
C GLN A 91 -19.62 -2.67 35.19
N THR A 92 -19.74 -2.39 33.89
CA THR A 92 -19.55 -1.06 33.30
C THR A 92 -20.51 -0.06 33.91
N ILE A 93 -21.78 -0.44 34.04
CA ILE A 93 -22.82 0.38 34.66
C ILE A 93 -22.51 0.64 36.13
N ARG A 94 -22.13 -0.39 36.91
CA ARG A 94 -21.77 -0.21 38.33
C ARG A 94 -20.52 0.66 38.49
N ARG A 95 -19.54 0.53 37.59
CA ARG A 95 -18.26 1.24 37.63
C ARG A 95 -18.41 2.71 37.28
N PHE A 96 -19.07 3.03 36.17
CA PHE A 96 -19.11 4.39 35.63
C PHE A 96 -20.42 5.12 35.91
N ARG A 97 -21.49 4.39 36.27
CA ARG A 97 -22.82 4.94 36.52
C ARG A 97 -23.29 5.87 35.39
N PRO A 98 -23.20 5.43 34.12
CA PRO A 98 -23.58 6.24 32.97
C PRO A 98 -25.06 6.62 33.03
N LEU A 99 -25.44 7.68 32.33
CA LEU A 99 -26.83 7.87 31.96
C LEU A 99 -27.27 6.75 31.01
N LEU A 100 -28.49 6.25 31.20
CA LEU A 100 -29.07 5.23 30.33
C LEU A 100 -30.26 5.82 29.59
N TYR A 101 -30.33 5.56 28.29
CA TYR A 101 -31.51 5.84 27.47
C TYR A 101 -31.88 4.57 26.71
N VAL A 102 -33.00 3.95 27.11
CA VAL A 102 -33.42 2.63 26.64
C VAL A 102 -34.75 2.75 25.92
N GLU A 103 -34.80 2.30 24.68
CA GLU A 103 -36.06 2.15 23.95
C GLU A 103 -36.77 0.88 24.42
N ASP A 104 -37.99 1.02 24.98
CA ASP A 104 -38.78 -0.07 25.57
C ASP A 104 -40.23 0.01 25.05
N ASP A 105 -40.42 -0.46 23.82
CA ASP A 105 -41.69 -0.42 23.10
C ASP A 105 -42.68 -1.55 23.47
N ARG A 106 -42.29 -2.48 24.36
CA ARG A 106 -43.05 -3.71 24.65
C ARG A 106 -43.55 -3.78 26.09
N ALA A 107 -44.86 -3.60 26.24
CA ALA A 107 -45.56 -3.61 27.52
C ALA A 107 -45.33 -4.86 28.41
N GLN A 108 -44.99 -6.02 27.82
CA GLN A 108 -44.84 -7.30 28.54
C GLN A 108 -43.42 -7.55 29.11
N ALA A 109 -42.37 -6.93 28.57
CA ALA A 109 -40.96 -7.16 28.95
C ALA A 109 -40.42 -6.14 29.98
N SER A 110 -41.20 -5.11 30.29
CA SER A 110 -40.76 -3.93 31.03
C SER A 110 -40.59 -4.14 32.54
N ALA A 111 -41.19 -5.17 33.15
CA ALA A 111 -41.09 -5.37 34.61
C ALA A 111 -39.69 -5.83 35.07
N ASP A 112 -39.14 -6.85 34.42
CA ASP A 112 -37.83 -7.42 34.78
C ASP A 112 -36.68 -6.48 34.37
N LEU A 113 -36.82 -5.80 33.23
CA LEU A 113 -35.90 -4.76 32.79
C LEU A 113 -35.83 -3.61 33.81
N ARG A 114 -36.99 -3.09 34.23
CA ARG A 114 -37.06 -2.05 35.28
C ARG A 114 -36.52 -2.55 36.61
N ALA A 115 -36.83 -3.78 37.00
CA ALA A 115 -36.31 -4.38 38.23
C ALA A 115 -34.77 -4.45 38.23
N LEU A 116 -34.17 -4.87 37.10
CA LEU A 116 -32.71 -4.87 36.93
C LEU A 116 -32.12 -3.47 37.08
N MET A 117 -32.70 -2.46 36.41
CA MET A 117 -32.20 -1.09 36.49
C MET A 117 -32.35 -0.50 37.91
N PHE A 118 -33.46 -0.79 38.61
CA PHE A 118 -33.61 -0.44 40.02
C PHE A 118 -32.60 -1.14 40.92
N ASP A 119 -32.29 -2.42 40.67
CA ASP A 119 -31.26 -3.18 41.40
C ASP A 119 -29.83 -2.71 41.10
N LEU A 120 -29.61 -2.10 39.93
CA LEU A 120 -28.39 -1.37 39.58
C LEU A 120 -28.34 0.04 40.17
N GLY A 121 -29.37 0.46 40.91
CA GLY A 121 -29.39 1.73 41.64
C GLY A 121 -29.87 2.94 40.82
N TYR A 122 -30.68 2.72 39.78
CA TYR A 122 -31.16 3.81 38.92
C TYR A 122 -32.57 4.30 39.28
N GLN A 123 -32.80 5.60 39.12
CA GLN A 123 -34.12 6.22 39.03
C GLN A 123 -34.53 6.28 37.56
N LEU A 124 -35.82 6.01 37.29
CA LEU A 124 -36.33 5.79 35.94
C LEU A 124 -37.40 6.83 35.60
N HIS A 125 -37.35 7.39 34.39
CA HIS A 125 -38.30 8.34 33.85
C HIS A 125 -38.74 7.90 32.44
N VAL A 126 -40.03 7.96 32.17
CA VAL A 126 -40.62 7.61 30.87
C VAL A 126 -40.69 8.83 29.98
N HIS A 127 -40.24 8.69 28.75
CA HIS A 127 -40.26 9.70 27.70
C HIS A 127 -40.98 9.14 26.45
N LYS A 128 -41.92 9.91 25.89
CA LYS A 128 -42.70 9.53 24.69
C LYS A 128 -42.48 10.55 23.56
N PRO A 129 -41.33 10.53 22.86
CA PRO A 129 -41.03 11.50 21.82
C PRO A 129 -41.90 11.28 20.56
N PRO A 130 -42.34 12.36 19.87
CA PRO A 130 -42.99 12.23 18.57
C PRO A 130 -41.98 11.80 17.50
N LEU A 131 -42.26 10.72 16.77
CA LEU A 131 -41.34 10.10 15.81
C LEU A 131 -41.13 10.90 14.50
N TYR A 132 -41.95 11.91 14.22
CA TYR A 132 -41.82 12.75 13.02
C TYR A 132 -41.46 14.21 13.35
N ASN A 133 -40.24 14.62 13.00
CA ASN A 133 -39.82 16.02 12.93
C ASN A 133 -39.40 16.35 11.48
N PRO A 134 -40.12 17.22 10.76
CA PRO A 134 -39.80 17.57 9.38
C PRO A 134 -38.38 18.14 9.19
N ALA A 135 -37.79 18.73 10.23
CA ALA A 135 -36.45 19.30 10.18
C ALA A 135 -35.32 18.24 10.18
N ASN A 136 -35.60 17.03 10.67
CA ASN A 136 -34.59 15.96 10.82
C ASN A 136 -34.46 15.06 9.60
N PHE A 137 -35.36 15.16 8.62
CA PHE A 137 -35.37 14.33 7.42
C PHE A 137 -35.21 15.20 6.18
N ALA A 138 -34.01 15.22 5.61
CA ALA A 138 -33.76 15.90 4.34
C ALA A 138 -34.59 15.21 3.23
N ALA A 139 -35.57 15.93 2.70
CA ALA A 139 -36.34 15.65 1.48
C ALA A 139 -37.61 14.74 1.54
N LYS A 140 -38.25 14.49 2.70
CA LYS A 140 -39.62 13.89 2.71
C LYS A 140 -40.65 14.72 3.47
N ARG A 141 -41.67 15.23 2.76
CA ARG A 141 -42.75 16.08 3.28
C ARG A 141 -43.93 15.33 3.92
N GLU A 142 -43.99 14.00 3.81
CA GLU A 142 -45.08 13.19 4.36
C GLU A 142 -44.60 12.30 5.51
N ASN A 143 -45.39 12.22 6.59
CA ASN A 143 -45.11 11.36 7.74
C ASN A 143 -45.44 9.90 7.41
N ILE A 144 -44.40 9.12 7.09
CA ILE A 144 -44.50 7.69 6.77
C ILE A 144 -44.64 6.79 8.02
N PHE A 145 -44.59 7.35 9.24
CA PHE A 145 -44.74 6.62 10.52
C PHE A 145 -45.96 7.11 11.33
N PRO A 146 -47.19 7.00 10.80
CA PRO A 146 -48.36 7.68 11.38
C PRO A 146 -48.87 7.10 12.70
N LYS A 147 -48.31 6.00 13.23
CA LYS A 147 -48.92 5.25 14.36
C LYS A 147 -47.97 4.70 15.43
N ILE A 148 -46.68 5.02 15.40
CA ILE A 148 -45.75 4.46 16.39
C ILE A 148 -45.27 5.61 17.28
N VAL A 149 -45.60 5.55 18.57
CA VAL A 149 -44.99 6.36 19.62
C VAL A 149 -44.07 5.42 20.36
N SER A 150 -42.75 5.61 20.22
CA SER A 150 -41.76 4.84 20.95
C SER A 150 -41.78 5.26 22.43
N LEU A 151 -41.86 4.28 23.32
CA LEU A 151 -41.78 4.49 24.76
C LEU A 151 -40.31 4.33 25.17
N ASN A 152 -39.69 5.41 25.62
CA ASN A 152 -38.28 5.42 26.00
C ASN A 152 -38.15 5.59 27.51
N VAL A 153 -37.15 4.95 28.10
CA VAL A 153 -36.79 5.07 29.52
C VAL A 153 -35.47 5.81 29.64
N TYR A 154 -35.54 7.02 30.17
CA TYR A 154 -34.37 7.75 30.66
C TYR A 154 -34.08 7.32 32.10
N ALA A 155 -32.82 7.02 32.40
CA ALA A 155 -32.42 6.66 33.74
C ALA A 155 -31.10 7.29 34.16
N HIS A 156 -31.05 7.72 35.42
CA HIS A 156 -29.83 8.18 36.07
C HIS A 156 -29.64 7.47 37.41
N HIS A 157 -28.39 7.28 37.82
CA HIS A 157 -28.07 6.58 39.05
C HIS A 157 -28.47 7.43 40.28
N VAL A 158 -28.97 6.83 41.37
CA VAL A 158 -29.44 7.56 42.57
C VAL A 158 -28.34 8.40 43.23
N GLU A 159 -27.09 7.95 43.16
CA GLU A 159 -25.93 8.67 43.70
C GLU A 159 -25.32 9.68 42.73
N SER A 160 -25.83 9.78 41.50
CA SER A 160 -25.34 10.69 40.45
C SER A 160 -26.47 11.63 40.03
N PRO A 161 -26.38 12.95 40.29
CA PRO A 161 -27.45 13.86 39.90
C PRO A 161 -27.63 13.86 38.37
N SER A 162 -28.89 13.81 37.92
CA SER A 162 -29.20 13.97 36.50
C SER A 162 -28.74 15.35 36.03
N PRO A 163 -28.03 15.45 34.88
CA PRO A 163 -27.63 16.75 34.32
C PRO A 163 -28.81 17.51 33.72
N ILE A 164 -30.00 16.90 33.64
CA ILE A 164 -31.23 17.54 33.18
C ILE A 164 -32.31 17.39 34.25
N ARG A 165 -33.38 18.19 34.15
CA ARG A 165 -34.59 18.00 34.95
C ARG A 165 -35.62 17.28 34.10
N PRO A 166 -35.88 15.97 34.31
CA PRO A 166 -36.73 15.18 33.42
C PRO A 166 -38.13 15.78 33.25
N GLU A 167 -38.65 16.47 34.27
CA GLU A 167 -39.97 17.10 34.23
C GLU A 167 -40.06 18.23 33.20
N GLN A 168 -38.94 18.92 32.90
CA GLN A 168 -38.89 19.99 31.89
C GLN A 168 -39.06 19.46 30.47
N PHE A 169 -38.82 18.16 30.26
CA PHE A 169 -38.96 17.48 28.98
C PHE A 169 -40.23 16.61 28.93
N GLY A 170 -41.16 16.82 29.88
CA GLY A 170 -42.41 16.06 29.95
C GLY A 170 -42.21 14.58 30.29
N MET A 171 -41.09 14.22 30.95
CA MET A 171 -40.82 12.84 31.35
C MET A 171 -41.46 12.52 32.71
N GLU A 172 -42.07 11.35 32.83
CA GLU A 172 -42.79 10.91 34.04
C GLU A 172 -41.96 9.93 34.88
N HIS A 173 -41.83 10.14 36.19
CA HIS A 173 -41.05 9.27 37.09
C HIS A 173 -41.74 7.91 37.36
N LEU A 174 -40.98 6.81 37.32
CA LEU A 174 -41.45 5.44 37.60
C LEU A 174 -41.01 4.93 38.99
N PRO A 175 -41.94 4.49 39.87
CA PRO A 175 -41.60 3.99 41.22
C PRO A 175 -41.12 2.53 41.26
N ARG A 176 -40.30 2.17 42.28
CA ARG A 176 -39.73 0.82 42.50
C ARG A 176 -40.74 -0.17 43.12
N PRO A 177 -40.85 -1.43 42.63
CA PRO A 177 -41.69 -2.49 43.23
C PRO A 177 -41.03 -3.22 44.43
N ALA A 178 -41.82 -3.85 45.31
CA ALA A 178 -41.36 -4.54 46.54
C ALA A 178 -40.84 -5.99 46.28
N ARG A 179 -39.73 -6.42 46.94
CA ARG A 179 -38.94 -7.65 46.63
C ARG A 179 -39.53 -9.00 47.14
N GLY A 180 -39.34 -10.08 46.37
CA GLY A 180 -39.51 -11.51 46.73
C GLY A 180 -38.41 -12.42 46.14
N ALA A 181 -38.05 -13.52 46.82
CA ALA A 181 -36.77 -14.26 46.74
C ALA A 181 -36.66 -15.40 45.68
N MET A 182 -35.43 -15.71 45.22
CA MET A 182 -35.04 -17.02 44.67
C MET A 182 -33.56 -17.36 44.93
N THR A 183 -33.26 -18.60 45.33
CA THR A 183 -31.93 -19.20 45.54
C THR A 183 -31.79 -20.52 44.76
N ALA A 184 -30.59 -20.85 44.27
CA ALA A 184 -30.28 -22.10 43.56
C ALA A 184 -29.31 -23.01 44.36
N LYS A 185 -29.46 -24.33 44.20
CA LYS A 185 -28.83 -25.44 44.97
C LYS A 185 -27.41 -25.81 44.50
N ALA A 186 -26.58 -26.30 45.43
CA ALA A 186 -25.20 -26.81 45.23
C ALA A 186 -25.10 -28.35 45.17
N GLY A 187 -24.13 -28.87 44.40
CA GLY A 187 -23.68 -30.27 44.35
C GLY A 187 -22.35 -30.49 45.09
N ALA A 188 -21.92 -31.76 45.22
CA ALA A 188 -20.81 -32.24 46.06
C ALA A 188 -19.41 -31.61 45.77
N PRO A 189 -18.49 -31.56 46.76
CA PRO A 189 -17.20 -30.85 46.63
C PRO A 189 -16.19 -31.57 45.71
N ALA A 190 -15.58 -30.81 44.80
CA ALA A 190 -14.51 -31.27 43.91
C ALA A 190 -13.22 -31.67 44.64
N THR A 191 -12.42 -32.57 44.05
CA THR A 191 -11.11 -32.99 44.58
C THR A 191 -9.94 -32.48 43.71
N PHE A 192 -8.76 -32.25 44.32
CA PHE A 192 -7.58 -31.75 43.61
C PHE A 192 -7.09 -32.68 42.48
N ASP A 193 -7.11 -34.00 42.72
CA ASP A 193 -6.70 -34.99 41.72
C ASP A 193 -7.68 -35.11 40.54
N GLU A 194 -8.96 -34.81 40.76
CA GLU A 194 -9.95 -34.69 39.68
C GLU A 194 -9.67 -33.46 38.83
N ALA A 195 -9.49 -32.29 39.45
CA ALA A 195 -9.17 -31.05 38.75
C ALA A 195 -7.87 -31.16 37.92
N ARG A 196 -6.82 -31.79 38.48
CA ARG A 196 -5.55 -32.00 37.77
C ARG A 196 -5.68 -32.99 36.62
N ARG A 197 -6.47 -34.07 36.75
CA ARG A 197 -6.70 -35.03 35.66
C ARG A 197 -7.42 -34.38 34.49
N GLU A 198 -8.45 -33.59 34.75
CA GLU A 198 -9.17 -32.85 33.70
C GLU A 198 -8.26 -31.84 32.99
N HIS A 199 -7.40 -31.14 33.75
CA HIS A 199 -6.42 -30.21 33.18
C HIS A 199 -5.40 -30.95 32.27
N GLN A 200 -4.87 -32.08 32.73
CA GLN A 200 -3.94 -32.90 31.93
C GLN A 200 -4.60 -33.54 30.70
N ALA A 201 -5.91 -33.81 30.76
CA ALA A 201 -6.69 -34.33 29.63
C ALA A 201 -7.04 -33.25 28.58
N GLY A 202 -6.65 -31.98 28.79
CA GLY A 202 -6.95 -30.87 27.88
C GLY A 202 -8.34 -30.24 28.11
N ASN A 203 -9.08 -30.68 29.11
CA ASN A 203 -10.41 -30.15 29.46
C ASN A 203 -10.27 -28.90 30.35
N ALA A 204 -9.61 -27.85 29.83
CA ALA A 204 -9.23 -26.66 30.60
C ALA A 204 -10.45 -25.94 31.21
N GLU A 205 -11.59 -25.86 30.51
CA GLU A 205 -12.82 -25.20 31.02
C GLU A 205 -13.38 -25.92 32.25
N LYS A 206 -13.39 -27.25 32.23
CA LYS A 206 -13.81 -28.09 33.36
C LYS A 206 -12.81 -27.96 34.52
N ALA A 207 -11.51 -27.95 34.22
CA ALA A 207 -10.46 -27.78 35.23
C ALA A 207 -10.56 -26.42 35.96
N VAL A 208 -10.80 -25.32 35.24
CA VAL A 208 -11.03 -23.98 35.82
C VAL A 208 -12.20 -24.01 36.81
N GLY A 209 -13.33 -24.63 36.42
CA GLY A 209 -14.49 -24.79 37.30
C GLY A 209 -14.17 -25.55 38.60
N LEU A 210 -13.40 -26.62 38.50
CA LEU A 210 -12.98 -27.44 39.64
C LEU A 210 -11.96 -26.71 40.53
N TYR A 211 -10.99 -25.99 39.96
CA TYR A 211 -10.03 -25.18 40.73
C TYR A 211 -10.72 -24.04 41.49
N ARG A 212 -11.72 -23.37 40.89
CA ARG A 212 -12.54 -22.37 41.60
C ARG A 212 -13.25 -22.98 42.81
N GLN A 213 -13.82 -24.17 42.67
CA GLN A 213 -14.48 -24.87 43.78
C GLN A 213 -13.50 -25.24 44.90
N LEU A 214 -12.30 -25.72 44.55
CA LEU A 214 -11.25 -26.04 45.52
C LEU A 214 -10.80 -24.80 46.30
N LEU A 215 -10.69 -23.65 45.64
CA LEU A 215 -10.30 -22.38 46.28
C LEU A 215 -11.37 -21.80 47.21
N LEU A 216 -12.64 -22.22 47.09
CA LEU A 216 -13.66 -21.88 48.08
C LEU A 216 -13.39 -22.56 49.43
N ALA A 217 -12.79 -23.75 49.41
CA ALA A 217 -12.42 -24.51 50.61
C ALA A 217 -10.99 -24.19 51.09
N GLU A 218 -10.06 -23.96 50.17
CA GLU A 218 -8.64 -23.72 50.44
C GLU A 218 -8.12 -22.44 49.76
N PRO A 219 -8.57 -21.24 50.21
CA PRO A 219 -8.20 -19.97 49.56
C PRO A 219 -6.71 -19.62 49.66
N ASN A 220 -5.95 -20.29 50.54
CA ASN A 220 -4.51 -20.08 50.74
C ASN A 220 -3.64 -21.16 50.07
N ASN A 221 -4.17 -21.88 49.08
CA ASN A 221 -3.40 -22.90 48.35
C ASN A 221 -2.75 -22.31 47.08
N ALA A 222 -1.48 -21.91 47.19
CA ALA A 222 -0.74 -21.30 46.07
C ALA A 222 -0.66 -22.19 44.83
N GLN A 223 -0.60 -23.51 45.00
CA GLN A 223 -0.53 -24.45 43.88
C GLN A 223 -1.86 -24.49 43.10
N VAL A 224 -3.00 -24.41 43.80
CA VAL A 224 -4.32 -24.36 43.15
C VAL A 224 -4.52 -23.03 42.43
N TRP A 225 -4.10 -21.91 43.03
CA TRP A 225 -4.08 -20.60 42.36
C TRP A 225 -3.21 -20.58 41.11
N TYR A 226 -2.01 -21.18 41.17
CA TYR A 226 -1.13 -21.31 40.01
C TYR A 226 -1.77 -22.15 38.88
N LEU A 227 -2.36 -23.30 39.22
CA LEU A 227 -3.00 -24.18 38.25
C LEU A 227 -4.28 -23.59 37.64
N LEU A 228 -5.07 -22.83 38.42
CA LEU A 228 -6.16 -22.01 37.90
C LEU A 228 -5.63 -20.99 36.90
N GLY A 229 -4.56 -20.27 37.27
CA GLY A 229 -3.91 -19.31 36.40
C GLY A 229 -3.45 -19.93 35.08
N ALA A 230 -2.77 -21.07 35.14
CA ALA A 230 -2.29 -21.79 33.96
C ALA A 230 -3.43 -22.32 33.07
N ALA A 231 -4.51 -22.84 33.66
CA ALA A 231 -5.67 -23.30 32.90
C ALA A 231 -6.43 -22.14 32.23
N SER A 232 -6.61 -21.01 32.94
CA SER A 232 -7.20 -19.80 32.38
C SER A 232 -6.35 -19.21 31.26
N MET A 233 -5.01 -19.33 31.32
CA MET A 233 -4.12 -18.98 30.19
C MET A 233 -4.38 -19.84 28.96
N GLN A 234 -4.58 -21.15 29.10
CA GLN A 234 -4.88 -22.05 27.98
C GLN A 234 -6.21 -21.69 27.29
N LEU A 235 -7.17 -21.13 28.03
CA LEU A 235 -8.46 -20.67 27.52
C LEU A 235 -8.46 -19.23 27.00
N GLY A 236 -7.32 -18.53 27.03
CA GLY A 236 -7.24 -17.11 26.65
C GLY A 236 -7.91 -16.14 27.64
N GLN A 237 -8.24 -16.59 28.85
CA GLN A 237 -8.89 -15.80 29.91
C GLN A 237 -7.84 -15.01 30.71
N LEU A 238 -7.24 -14.00 30.07
CA LEU A 238 -6.05 -13.31 30.60
C LEU A 238 -6.28 -12.58 31.94
N ASP A 239 -7.45 -11.98 32.17
CA ASP A 239 -7.74 -11.28 33.43
C ASP A 239 -7.85 -12.23 34.62
N GLU A 240 -8.51 -13.37 34.41
CA GLU A 240 -8.59 -14.40 35.45
C GLU A 240 -7.23 -15.03 35.70
N ALA A 241 -6.49 -15.34 34.62
CA ALA A 241 -5.13 -15.83 34.72
C ALA A 241 -4.24 -14.88 35.54
N ARG A 242 -4.29 -13.57 35.24
CA ARG A 242 -3.55 -12.54 35.98
C ARG A 242 -3.95 -12.49 37.44
N SER A 243 -5.24 -12.48 37.74
CA SER A 243 -5.75 -12.45 39.12
C SER A 243 -5.29 -13.67 39.90
N ALA A 244 -5.48 -14.87 39.34
CA ALA A 244 -5.10 -16.13 39.96
C ALA A 244 -3.58 -16.24 40.17
N LEU A 245 -2.77 -15.84 39.19
CA LEU A 245 -1.30 -15.85 39.30
C LEU A 245 -0.78 -14.81 40.30
N ARG A 246 -1.40 -13.63 40.40
CA ARG A 246 -1.09 -12.65 41.47
C ARG A 246 -1.43 -13.21 42.85
N GLN A 247 -2.54 -13.94 43.00
CA GLN A 247 -2.85 -14.63 44.26
C GLN A 247 -1.85 -15.75 44.54
N ALA A 248 -1.45 -16.53 43.54
CA ALA A 248 -0.44 -17.58 43.70
C ALA A 248 0.90 -17.03 44.22
N THR A 249 1.38 -15.91 43.65
CA THR A 249 2.62 -15.25 44.08
C THR A 249 2.46 -14.46 45.39
N SER A 250 1.25 -14.00 45.73
CA SER A 250 0.97 -13.39 47.04
C SER A 250 0.97 -14.43 48.17
N VAL A 251 0.37 -15.60 47.93
CA VAL A 251 0.29 -16.71 48.91
C VAL A 251 1.64 -17.41 49.04
N ASN A 252 2.37 -17.60 47.95
CA ASN A 252 3.74 -18.10 47.94
C ASN A 252 4.67 -17.20 47.11
N PRO A 253 5.33 -16.20 47.73
CA PRO A 253 6.27 -15.31 47.06
C PRO A 253 7.48 -15.98 46.41
N ARG A 254 7.76 -17.25 46.75
CA ARG A 254 8.88 -18.04 46.20
C ARG A 254 8.48 -18.97 45.05
N HIS A 255 7.25 -18.89 44.54
CA HIS A 255 6.80 -19.74 43.42
C HIS A 255 7.29 -19.20 42.07
N ALA A 256 8.44 -19.68 41.60
CA ALA A 256 9.11 -19.19 40.39
C ALA A 256 8.26 -19.34 39.11
N GLU A 257 7.57 -20.47 38.95
CA GLU A 257 6.71 -20.75 37.79
C GLU A 257 5.51 -19.80 37.72
N ALA A 258 4.93 -19.46 38.89
CA ALA A 258 3.84 -18.49 38.97
C ALA A 258 4.30 -17.08 38.58
N HIS A 259 5.52 -16.66 38.96
CA HIS A 259 6.11 -15.40 38.51
C HIS A 259 6.38 -15.38 37.00
N ASN A 260 6.90 -16.48 36.43
CA ASN A 260 7.11 -16.56 34.98
C ASN A 260 5.78 -16.50 34.20
N HIS A 261 4.77 -17.29 34.59
CA HIS A 261 3.45 -17.26 33.95
C HIS A 261 2.75 -15.91 34.15
N LEU A 262 2.90 -15.27 35.31
CA LEU A 262 2.39 -13.92 35.55
C LEU A 262 3.02 -12.91 34.58
N GLY A 263 4.34 -13.00 34.37
CA GLY A 263 5.03 -12.18 33.38
C GLY A 263 4.51 -12.38 31.96
N VAL A 264 4.23 -13.63 31.55
CA VAL A 264 3.66 -13.92 30.22
C VAL A 264 2.30 -13.26 30.04
N VAL A 265 1.41 -13.38 31.04
CA VAL A 265 0.07 -12.77 30.97
C VAL A 265 0.16 -11.24 30.96
N LEU A 266 1.05 -10.66 31.77
CA LEU A 266 1.26 -9.20 31.80
C LEU A 266 1.79 -8.68 30.45
N ALA A 267 2.70 -9.40 29.81
CA ALA A 267 3.19 -9.07 28.46
C ALA A 267 2.06 -9.13 27.42
N GLN A 268 1.21 -10.17 27.47
CA GLN A 268 0.04 -10.29 26.58
C GLN A 268 -1.00 -9.17 26.79
N GLN A 269 -1.04 -8.57 27.97
CA GLN A 269 -1.89 -7.41 28.31
C GLN A 269 -1.18 -6.05 28.12
N ALA A 270 -0.08 -6.00 27.36
CA ALA A 270 0.73 -4.80 27.12
C ALA A 270 1.27 -4.11 28.40
N SER A 271 1.34 -4.83 29.53
CA SER A 271 1.93 -4.37 30.78
C SER A 271 3.39 -4.83 30.88
N VAL A 272 4.23 -4.35 29.95
CA VAL A 272 5.57 -4.92 29.71
C VAL A 272 6.56 -4.67 30.86
N ASP A 273 6.47 -3.54 31.57
CA ASP A 273 7.31 -3.25 32.76
C ASP A 273 7.03 -4.21 33.94
N ASP A 274 5.75 -4.47 34.21
CA ASP A 274 5.32 -5.44 35.22
C ASP A 274 5.73 -6.86 34.80
N ALA A 275 5.70 -7.15 33.49
CA ALA A 275 6.13 -8.43 32.95
C ALA A 275 7.63 -8.65 33.19
N ILE A 276 8.47 -7.65 32.88
CA ILE A 276 9.92 -7.67 33.14
C ILE A 276 10.19 -7.93 34.63
N THR A 277 9.49 -7.22 35.52
CA THR A 277 9.65 -7.39 36.97
C THR A 277 9.32 -8.83 37.39
N SER A 278 8.26 -9.40 36.83
CA SER A 278 7.83 -10.77 37.12
C SER A 278 8.83 -11.80 36.56
N PHE A 279 9.38 -11.61 35.35
CA PHE A 279 10.41 -12.48 34.80
C PHE A 279 11.73 -12.42 35.58
N ARG A 280 12.17 -11.21 35.98
CA ARG A 280 13.35 -11.04 36.84
C ARG A 280 13.15 -11.79 38.16
N ARG A 281 11.98 -11.66 38.77
CA ARG A 281 11.66 -12.35 40.02
C ARG A 281 11.66 -13.87 39.87
N ALA A 282 11.16 -14.39 38.75
CA ALA A 282 11.22 -15.82 38.45
C ALA A 282 12.68 -16.33 38.40
N LEU A 283 13.58 -15.57 37.76
CA LEU A 283 15.00 -15.90 37.63
C LEU A 283 15.77 -15.76 38.96
N GLU A 284 15.47 -14.75 39.78
CA GLU A 284 16.07 -14.58 41.12
C GLU A 284 15.77 -15.73 42.07
N LEU A 285 14.59 -16.35 41.94
CA LEU A 285 14.12 -17.42 42.82
C LEU A 285 14.71 -18.79 42.47
N LYS A 286 15.34 -18.91 41.29
CA LYS A 286 16.13 -20.07 40.86
C LYS A 286 17.50 -19.59 40.34
N PRO A 287 18.38 -19.11 41.22
CA PRO A 287 19.69 -18.62 40.80
C PRO A 287 20.51 -19.77 40.22
N ASP A 288 21.17 -19.47 39.10
CA ASP A 288 22.06 -20.35 38.35
C ASP A 288 23.28 -20.68 39.23
N ASN A 289 23.23 -21.78 39.98
CA ASN A 289 24.43 -22.35 40.59
C ASN A 289 25.11 -23.17 39.50
N GLY A 290 26.08 -22.55 38.81
CA GLY A 290 26.69 -23.00 37.56
C GLY A 290 27.44 -24.34 37.55
N GLU A 291 26.91 -25.39 38.20
CA GLU A 291 27.49 -26.73 38.26
C GLU A 291 26.66 -27.82 37.54
N ASN A 292 25.44 -27.55 37.03
CA ASN A 292 24.66 -28.57 36.33
C ASN A 292 24.30 -28.22 34.88
N LEU A 293 24.66 -29.12 33.97
CA LEU A 293 24.64 -29.03 32.52
C LEU A 293 23.24 -29.05 31.85
N GLU A 294 22.14 -28.95 32.60
CA GLU A 294 20.79 -28.86 32.04
C GLU A 294 20.03 -27.75 32.75
N LEU A 295 19.95 -26.57 32.11
CA LEU A 295 19.05 -25.50 32.56
C LEU A 295 17.63 -26.07 32.59
N HIS A 296 16.92 -25.92 33.73
CA HIS A 296 15.53 -26.35 33.82
C HIS A 296 14.73 -25.68 32.68
N PRO A 297 13.87 -26.40 31.93
CA PRO A 297 13.15 -25.85 30.77
C PRO A 297 12.40 -24.54 31.04
N ASP A 298 11.99 -24.33 32.29
CA ASP A 298 11.27 -23.12 32.71
C ASP A 298 12.17 -21.90 32.96
N ASP A 299 13.46 -22.10 33.28
CA ASP A 299 14.43 -21.00 33.42
C ASP A 299 14.82 -20.44 32.05
N VAL A 300 14.95 -21.32 31.06
CA VAL A 300 15.16 -20.94 29.64
C VAL A 300 13.99 -20.12 29.13
N LYS A 301 12.74 -20.51 29.45
CA LYS A 301 11.54 -19.76 29.07
C LYS A 301 11.48 -18.38 29.73
N ALA A 302 11.77 -18.28 31.02
CA ALA A 302 11.75 -17.01 31.75
C ALA A 302 12.79 -16.02 31.21
N ARG A 303 14.01 -16.49 30.92
CA ARG A 303 15.07 -15.67 30.30
C ARG A 303 14.71 -15.24 28.88
N HIS A 304 14.17 -16.15 28.07
CA HIS A 304 13.69 -15.84 26.72
C HIS A 304 12.57 -14.78 26.74
N ASN A 305 11.61 -14.92 27.66
CA ASN A 305 10.53 -13.96 27.82
C ASN A 305 11.01 -12.58 28.31
N LEU A 306 11.96 -12.54 29.24
CA LEU A 306 12.60 -11.30 29.68
C LEU A 306 13.30 -10.58 28.52
N HIS A 307 14.09 -11.29 27.72
CA HIS A 307 14.79 -10.71 26.57
C HIS A 307 13.80 -10.14 25.54
N ARG A 308 12.70 -10.86 25.26
CA ARG A 308 11.64 -10.37 24.38
C ARG A 308 11.00 -9.09 24.91
N ALA A 309 10.68 -9.04 26.21
CA ALA A 309 10.07 -7.87 26.84
C ALA A 309 11.03 -6.65 26.87
N LEU A 310 12.31 -6.86 27.19
CA LEU A 310 13.35 -5.82 27.15
C LEU A 310 13.52 -5.24 25.74
N ARG A 311 13.45 -6.11 24.72
CA ARG A 311 13.46 -5.71 23.31
C ARG A 311 12.23 -4.87 22.95
N GLU A 312 11.03 -5.30 23.35
CA GLU A 312 9.77 -4.59 23.04
C GLU A 312 9.74 -3.17 23.62
N LEU A 313 10.35 -2.94 24.79
CA LEU A 313 10.44 -1.61 25.41
C LEU A 313 11.67 -0.79 24.97
N GLY A 314 12.50 -1.31 24.06
CA GLY A 314 13.69 -0.59 23.61
C GLY A 314 14.77 -0.43 24.69
N HIS A 315 14.79 -1.28 25.72
CA HIS A 315 15.87 -1.33 26.72
C HIS A 315 17.13 -2.01 26.15
N PHE A 316 17.60 -1.50 25.02
CA PHE A 316 18.69 -2.07 24.23
C PHE A 316 19.99 -2.22 25.02
N GLU A 317 20.40 -1.21 25.79
CA GLU A 317 21.67 -1.25 26.53
C GLU A 317 21.67 -2.27 27.68
N GLU A 318 20.52 -2.48 28.34
CA GLU A 318 20.37 -3.53 29.35
C GLU A 318 20.46 -4.92 28.71
N LEU A 319 19.70 -5.15 27.63
CA LEU A 319 19.73 -6.41 26.90
C LEU A 319 21.14 -6.71 26.34
N LEU A 320 21.80 -5.71 25.75
CA LEU A 320 23.14 -5.83 25.21
C LEU A 320 24.16 -6.20 26.28
N THR A 321 24.07 -5.59 27.47
CA THR A 321 24.94 -5.89 28.62
C THR A 321 24.75 -7.34 29.07
N SER A 322 23.50 -7.79 29.19
CA SER A 322 23.18 -9.17 29.56
C SER A 322 23.70 -10.17 28.52
N GLN A 323 23.59 -9.88 27.23
CA GLN A 323 24.06 -10.78 26.17
C GLN A 323 25.59 -10.84 26.08
N ARG A 324 26.28 -9.72 26.29
CA ARG A 324 27.75 -9.70 26.38
C ARG A 324 28.24 -10.51 27.59
N GLN A 325 27.55 -10.43 28.72
CA GLN A 325 27.85 -11.25 29.88
C GLN A 325 27.63 -12.74 29.59
N ALA A 326 26.54 -13.11 28.91
CA ALA A 326 26.25 -14.49 28.54
C ALA A 326 27.36 -15.09 27.66
N VAL A 327 27.83 -14.33 26.65
CA VAL A 327 28.98 -14.72 25.83
C VAL A 327 30.27 -14.79 26.63
N GLY A 328 30.52 -13.86 27.56
CA GLY A 328 31.70 -13.89 28.42
C GLY A 328 31.75 -15.10 29.37
N GLN A 329 30.58 -15.55 29.84
CA GLN A 329 30.44 -16.75 30.68
C GLN A 329 30.57 -18.04 29.89
N LYS A 330 30.09 -18.07 28.63
CA LYS A 330 30.14 -19.23 27.74
C LYS A 330 30.60 -18.84 26.33
N PRO A 331 31.93 -18.61 26.12
CA PRO A 331 32.45 -18.15 24.83
C PRO A 331 32.27 -19.14 23.68
N ASP A 332 32.03 -20.42 23.99
CA ASP A 332 31.79 -21.53 23.07
C ASP A 332 30.29 -21.82 22.84
N SER A 333 29.39 -20.92 23.24
CA SER A 333 27.96 -21.05 22.99
C SER A 333 27.56 -20.35 21.68
N ALA A 334 27.30 -21.14 20.63
CA ALA A 334 26.81 -20.61 19.36
C ALA A 334 25.48 -19.84 19.50
N GLN A 335 24.61 -20.31 20.40
CA GLN A 335 23.33 -19.64 20.68
C GLN A 335 23.54 -18.27 21.35
N ALA A 336 24.46 -18.16 22.31
CA ALA A 336 24.75 -16.89 22.97
C ALA A 336 25.30 -15.84 22.00
N HIS A 337 26.21 -16.26 21.09
CA HIS A 337 26.71 -15.39 20.03
C HIS A 337 25.61 -14.98 19.03
N ASN A 338 24.71 -15.91 18.67
CA ASN A 338 23.57 -15.60 17.80
C ASN A 338 22.62 -14.57 18.46
N ASP A 339 22.30 -14.74 19.74
CA ASP A 339 21.38 -13.85 20.44
C ASP A 339 21.99 -12.45 20.71
N LEU A 340 23.31 -12.41 20.95
CA LEU A 340 24.08 -11.16 20.96
C LEU A 340 24.03 -10.47 19.60
N GLY A 341 24.24 -11.22 18.50
CA GLY A 341 24.17 -10.70 17.13
C GLY A 341 22.80 -10.10 16.80
N LEU A 342 21.72 -10.76 17.19
CA LEU A 342 20.35 -10.25 16.99
C LEU A 342 20.13 -8.94 17.75
N THR A 343 20.56 -8.88 19.00
CA THR A 343 20.46 -7.67 19.82
C THR A 343 21.22 -6.52 19.17
N LEU A 344 22.48 -6.75 18.77
CA LEU A 344 23.33 -5.77 18.10
C LEU A 344 22.72 -5.27 16.77
N TYR A 345 22.09 -6.17 16.01
CA TYR A 345 21.40 -5.83 14.77
C TYR A 345 20.22 -4.88 15.03
N GLU A 346 19.37 -5.19 16.00
CA GLU A 346 18.24 -4.36 16.40
C GLU A 346 18.68 -2.97 16.90
N GLY A 347 19.86 -2.89 17.55
CA GLY A 347 20.48 -1.62 17.95
C GLY A 347 21.24 -0.88 16.84
N GLY A 348 21.18 -1.35 15.58
CA GLY A 348 21.85 -0.74 14.45
C GLY A 348 23.38 -0.91 14.41
N LYS A 349 23.96 -1.71 15.32
CA LYS A 349 25.41 -1.99 15.39
C LYS A 349 25.78 -3.10 14.40
N LEU A 350 25.62 -2.82 13.11
CA LEU A 350 25.67 -3.83 12.03
C LEU A 350 27.00 -4.59 11.97
N ASP A 351 28.14 -3.92 12.14
CA ASP A 351 29.45 -4.58 12.09
C ASP A 351 29.69 -5.54 13.26
N GLU A 352 29.33 -5.12 14.48
CA GLU A 352 29.40 -5.99 15.66
C GLU A 352 28.41 -7.16 15.54
N ALA A 353 27.22 -6.92 14.99
CA ALA A 353 26.22 -7.97 14.76
C ALA A 353 26.73 -9.04 13.79
N ALA A 354 27.31 -8.62 12.67
CA ALA A 354 27.90 -9.53 11.70
C ALA A 354 29.02 -10.38 12.33
N GLU A 355 29.86 -9.78 13.16
CA GLU A 355 30.93 -10.50 13.85
C GLU A 355 30.38 -11.52 14.86
N ALA A 356 29.39 -11.14 15.67
CA ALA A 356 28.73 -12.06 16.59
C ALA A 356 28.11 -13.27 15.86
N PHE A 357 27.44 -13.06 14.71
CA PHE A 357 26.94 -14.18 13.90
C PHE A 357 28.07 -15.04 13.32
N ARG A 358 29.20 -14.45 12.89
CA ARG A 358 30.36 -15.24 12.44
C ARG A 358 30.95 -16.08 13.58
N GLN A 359 31.03 -15.54 14.80
CA GLN A 359 31.46 -16.30 15.97
C GLN A 359 30.50 -17.45 16.29
N ALA A 360 29.18 -17.24 16.18
CA ALA A 360 28.20 -18.30 16.30
C ALA A 360 28.45 -19.43 15.27
N LEU A 361 28.78 -19.07 14.03
CA LEU A 361 29.08 -20.00 12.95
C LEU A 361 30.47 -20.66 13.04
N LEU A 362 31.44 -20.02 13.69
CA LEU A 362 32.73 -20.65 14.02
C LEU A 362 32.55 -21.77 15.04
N VAL A 363 31.71 -21.54 16.05
CA VAL A 363 31.38 -22.55 17.07
C VAL A 363 30.51 -23.65 16.47
N LYS A 364 29.48 -23.29 15.69
CA LYS A 364 28.53 -24.22 15.08
C LYS A 364 28.26 -23.87 13.61
N PRO A 365 29.02 -24.43 12.66
CA PRO A 365 28.91 -24.10 11.23
C PRO A 365 27.57 -24.45 10.56
N ASP A 366 26.80 -25.36 11.15
CA ASP A 366 25.50 -25.85 10.66
C ASP A 366 24.30 -25.18 11.35
N LEU A 367 24.50 -24.09 12.09
CA LEU A 367 23.41 -23.31 12.69
C LEU A 367 22.67 -22.47 11.64
N ALA A 368 21.58 -23.00 11.10
CA ALA A 368 20.79 -22.37 10.03
C ALA A 368 20.28 -20.97 10.39
N GLU A 369 19.86 -20.76 11.65
CA GLU A 369 19.38 -19.48 12.16
C GLU A 369 20.47 -18.39 12.09
N ALA A 370 21.72 -18.72 12.44
CA ALA A 370 22.83 -17.78 12.38
C ALA A 370 23.21 -17.43 10.93
N HIS A 371 23.11 -18.37 9.98
CA HIS A 371 23.28 -18.07 8.55
C HIS A 371 22.19 -17.12 8.04
N ASN A 372 20.92 -17.34 8.41
CA ASN A 372 19.82 -16.43 8.04
C ASN A 372 20.05 -15.03 8.64
N ASN A 373 20.39 -14.96 9.92
CA ASN A 373 20.58 -13.68 10.60
C ASN A 373 21.82 -12.92 10.10
N LEU A 374 22.91 -13.62 9.79
CA LEU A 374 24.06 -13.03 9.09
C LEU A 374 23.64 -12.46 7.74
N GLY A 375 22.80 -13.17 6.98
CA GLY A 375 22.24 -12.68 5.73
C GLY A 375 21.46 -11.37 5.89
N LEU A 376 20.63 -11.24 6.94
CA LEU A 376 19.88 -10.01 7.24
C LEU A 376 20.81 -8.81 7.48
N VAL A 377 21.86 -9.02 8.26
CA VAL A 377 22.86 -7.97 8.53
C VAL A 377 23.60 -7.59 7.25
N LEU A 378 24.07 -8.56 6.47
CA LEU A 378 24.79 -8.32 5.22
C LEU A 378 23.92 -7.55 4.20
N ALA A 379 22.64 -7.89 4.08
CA ALA A 379 21.70 -7.16 3.24
C ALA A 379 21.54 -5.70 3.71
N SER A 380 21.45 -5.49 5.02
CA SER A 380 21.37 -4.15 5.62
C SER A 380 22.66 -3.32 5.44
N GLN A 381 23.81 -3.99 5.28
CA GLN A 381 25.09 -3.38 4.91
C GLN A 381 25.24 -3.13 3.39
N GLY A 382 24.25 -3.50 2.57
CA GLY A 382 24.33 -3.42 1.11
C GLY A 382 25.14 -4.54 0.44
N LYS A 383 25.61 -5.54 1.19
CA LYS A 383 26.35 -6.71 0.70
C LYS A 383 25.38 -7.80 0.21
N VAL A 384 24.61 -7.47 -0.82
CA VAL A 384 23.49 -8.30 -1.30
C VAL A 384 23.93 -9.71 -1.71
N ASP A 385 25.06 -9.84 -2.42
CA ASP A 385 25.54 -11.16 -2.87
C ASP A 385 25.97 -12.08 -1.72
N GLU A 386 26.62 -11.52 -0.69
CA GLU A 386 26.98 -12.26 0.53
C GLU A 386 25.73 -12.65 1.33
N ALA A 387 24.71 -11.80 1.35
CA ALA A 387 23.43 -12.11 1.97
C ALA A 387 22.72 -13.27 1.26
N ILE A 388 22.67 -13.26 -0.08
CA ILE A 388 22.12 -14.35 -0.89
C ILE A 388 22.83 -15.68 -0.58
N ALA A 389 24.16 -15.66 -0.50
CA ALA A 389 24.94 -16.86 -0.15
C ALA A 389 24.58 -17.39 1.25
N SER A 390 24.43 -16.49 2.22
CA SER A 390 24.08 -16.84 3.60
C SER A 390 22.67 -17.43 3.71
N TYR A 391 21.67 -16.84 3.04
CA TYR A 391 20.30 -17.39 3.02
C TYR A 391 20.24 -18.75 2.33
N ARG A 392 20.93 -18.92 1.20
CA ARG A 392 21.03 -20.22 0.51
C ARG A 392 21.63 -21.28 1.43
N ARG A 393 22.65 -20.92 2.22
CA ARG A 393 23.24 -21.85 3.20
C ARG A 393 22.25 -22.21 4.31
N ALA A 394 21.51 -21.25 4.84
CA ALA A 394 20.44 -21.50 5.81
C ALA A 394 19.38 -22.48 5.27
N ILE A 395 18.97 -22.32 4.01
CA ILE A 395 17.99 -23.19 3.34
C ILE A 395 18.56 -24.59 3.09
N VAL A 396 19.83 -24.73 2.71
CA VAL A 396 20.46 -26.06 2.56
C VAL A 396 20.46 -26.82 3.89
N LEU A 397 20.72 -26.12 5.00
CA LEU A 397 20.73 -26.70 6.35
C LEU A 397 19.32 -26.99 6.87
N LYS A 398 18.34 -26.15 6.52
CA LYS A 398 16.94 -26.24 6.93
C LYS A 398 16.03 -25.92 5.73
N PRO A 399 15.69 -26.91 4.88
CA PRO A 399 14.92 -26.67 3.65
C PRO A 399 13.55 -26.02 3.88
N ALA A 400 12.91 -26.32 5.01
CA ALA A 400 11.61 -25.78 5.40
C ALA A 400 11.70 -24.45 6.19
N PHE A 401 12.76 -23.65 5.99
CA PHE A 401 12.96 -22.38 6.69
C PHE A 401 12.29 -21.22 5.93
N ALA A 402 11.00 -21.01 6.20
CA ALA A 402 10.17 -20.02 5.49
C ALA A 402 10.77 -18.59 5.52
N GLU A 403 11.27 -18.14 6.67
CA GLU A 403 11.87 -16.81 6.82
C GLU A 403 13.12 -16.65 5.93
N ALA A 404 13.97 -17.69 5.82
CA ALA A 404 15.14 -17.66 4.96
C ALA A 404 14.78 -17.62 3.47
N HIS A 405 13.74 -18.35 3.05
CA HIS A 405 13.20 -18.26 1.68
C HIS A 405 12.64 -16.87 1.37
N ASN A 406 11.89 -16.27 2.30
CA ASN A 406 11.37 -14.92 2.14
C ASN A 406 12.49 -13.88 2.02
N ASN A 407 13.50 -13.95 2.90
CA ASN A 407 14.64 -13.03 2.89
C ASN A 407 15.52 -13.22 1.63
N LEU A 408 15.69 -14.46 1.18
CA LEU A 408 16.34 -14.75 -0.10
C LEU A 408 15.58 -14.12 -1.26
N GLY A 409 14.25 -14.22 -1.29
CA GLY A 409 13.42 -13.60 -2.31
C GLY A 409 13.61 -12.08 -2.39
N ILE A 410 13.62 -11.39 -1.24
CA ILE A 410 13.89 -9.95 -1.17
C ILE A 410 15.27 -9.61 -1.73
N ALA A 411 16.31 -10.34 -1.34
CA ALA A 411 17.69 -10.08 -1.79
C ALA A 411 17.88 -10.40 -3.29
N LEU A 412 17.23 -11.45 -3.80
CA LEU A 412 17.22 -11.77 -5.23
C LEU A 412 16.57 -10.66 -6.05
N ARG A 413 15.47 -10.11 -5.55
CA ARG A 413 14.80 -8.95 -6.13
C ARG A 413 15.73 -7.75 -6.24
N GLN A 414 16.40 -7.41 -5.13
CA GLN A 414 17.37 -6.29 -5.08
C GLN A 414 18.56 -6.47 -6.04
N SER A 415 18.96 -7.71 -6.32
CA SER A 415 20.03 -8.03 -7.28
C SER A 415 19.55 -8.17 -8.74
N GLY A 416 18.26 -7.92 -9.02
CA GLY A 416 17.68 -7.99 -10.37
C GLY A 416 17.34 -9.41 -10.84
N GLN A 417 17.36 -10.41 -9.95
CA GLN A 417 17.01 -11.80 -10.24
C GLN A 417 15.52 -12.06 -9.95
N ALA A 418 14.63 -11.32 -10.61
CA ALA A 418 13.21 -11.25 -10.28
C ALA A 418 12.47 -12.60 -10.34
N GLU A 419 12.69 -13.44 -11.36
CA GLU A 419 12.07 -14.78 -11.43
C GLU A 419 12.54 -15.72 -10.31
N ALA A 420 13.81 -15.64 -9.92
CA ALA A 420 14.32 -16.41 -8.79
C ALA A 420 13.71 -15.91 -7.47
N ALA A 421 13.45 -14.59 -7.36
CA ALA A 421 12.76 -14.00 -6.22
C ALA A 421 11.32 -14.53 -6.09
N VAL A 422 10.58 -14.63 -7.21
CA VAL A 422 9.23 -15.22 -7.24
C VAL A 422 9.25 -16.65 -6.71
N ALA A 423 10.20 -17.48 -7.16
CA ALA A 423 10.33 -18.86 -6.71
C ALA A 423 10.58 -18.96 -5.18
N SER A 424 11.51 -18.15 -4.65
CA SER A 424 11.82 -18.15 -3.21
C SER A 424 10.66 -17.61 -2.36
N CYS A 425 10.02 -16.50 -2.73
CA CYS A 425 8.87 -15.99 -2.00
C CYS A 425 7.67 -16.95 -2.03
N ARG A 426 7.43 -17.63 -3.16
CA ARG A 426 6.37 -18.64 -3.28
C ARG A 426 6.61 -19.83 -2.37
N GLU A 427 7.86 -20.27 -2.23
CA GLU A 427 8.19 -21.34 -1.29
C GLU A 427 8.01 -20.88 0.17
N ALA A 428 8.36 -19.64 0.50
CA ALA A 428 8.10 -19.07 1.84
C ALA A 428 6.60 -19.08 2.17
N ALA A 429 5.75 -18.59 1.25
CA ALA A 429 4.30 -18.59 1.40
C ALA A 429 3.72 -20.02 1.49
N ARG A 430 4.27 -20.99 0.76
CA ARG A 430 3.87 -22.40 0.84
C ARG A 430 4.23 -23.03 2.19
N LEU A 431 5.42 -22.75 2.70
CA LEU A 431 5.91 -23.29 3.97
C LEU A 431 5.18 -22.68 5.17
N LYS A 432 4.77 -21.42 5.09
CA LYS A 432 4.04 -20.72 6.14
C LYS A 432 2.90 -19.88 5.54
N PRO A 433 1.74 -20.51 5.24
CA PRO A 433 0.61 -19.85 4.59
C PRO A 433 0.06 -18.65 5.37
N GLU A 434 0.15 -18.65 6.69
CA GLU A 434 -0.33 -17.57 7.57
C GLU A 434 0.72 -16.45 7.80
N LEU A 435 1.74 -16.34 6.93
CA LEU A 435 2.74 -15.27 6.97
C LEU A 435 2.39 -14.19 5.93
N PRO A 436 1.74 -13.07 6.31
CA PRO A 436 1.31 -12.06 5.36
C PRO A 436 2.48 -11.38 4.64
N GLU A 437 3.64 -11.27 5.29
CA GLU A 437 4.86 -10.71 4.67
C GLU A 437 5.34 -11.53 3.47
N ALA A 438 5.22 -12.86 3.52
CA ALA A 438 5.64 -13.73 2.42
C ALA A 438 4.76 -13.53 1.19
N HIS A 439 3.44 -13.44 1.38
CA HIS A 439 2.48 -13.14 0.32
C HIS A 439 2.68 -11.75 -0.27
N ASN A 440 2.90 -10.73 0.57
CA ASN A 440 3.21 -9.38 0.11
C ASN A 440 4.51 -9.32 -0.71
N ASN A 441 5.57 -10.00 -0.25
CA ASN A 441 6.84 -10.02 -0.96
C ASN A 441 6.78 -10.83 -2.26
N LEU A 442 5.94 -11.87 -2.30
CA LEU A 442 5.61 -12.59 -3.53
C LEU A 442 4.88 -11.67 -4.52
N GLY A 443 3.88 -10.91 -4.06
CA GLY A 443 3.16 -9.94 -4.89
C GLY A 443 4.10 -8.91 -5.51
N SER A 444 5.01 -8.34 -4.72
CA SER A 444 6.02 -7.40 -5.22
C SER A 444 7.03 -8.05 -6.19
N ALA A 445 7.38 -9.33 -6.02
CA ALA A 445 8.23 -10.03 -6.97
C ALA A 445 7.49 -10.35 -8.29
N LEU A 446 6.20 -10.69 -8.22
CA LEU A 446 5.33 -10.93 -9.37
C LEU A 446 5.10 -9.66 -10.20
N GLU A 447 4.96 -8.51 -9.53
CA GLU A 447 4.89 -7.19 -10.16
C GLU A 447 6.14 -6.93 -11.03
N GLU A 448 7.34 -7.18 -10.52
CA GLU A 448 8.58 -6.89 -11.24
C GLU A 448 8.77 -7.76 -12.50
N VAL A 449 8.17 -8.96 -12.54
CA VAL A 449 8.12 -9.82 -13.74
C VAL A 449 6.85 -9.62 -14.57
N GLY A 450 5.99 -8.66 -14.22
CA GLY A 450 4.80 -8.29 -14.99
C GLY A 450 3.60 -9.23 -14.87
N ARG A 451 3.54 -10.07 -13.81
CA ARG A 451 2.45 -11.02 -13.55
C ARG A 451 1.42 -10.40 -12.58
N TYR A 452 0.74 -9.36 -13.02
CA TYR A 452 -0.08 -8.49 -12.14
C TYR A 452 -1.33 -9.18 -11.60
N GLU A 453 -2.01 -10.02 -12.38
CA GLU A 453 -3.18 -10.78 -11.91
C GLU A 453 -2.80 -11.74 -10.77
N GLU A 454 -1.70 -12.49 -10.93
CA GLU A 454 -1.19 -13.35 -9.86
C GLU A 454 -0.72 -12.54 -8.63
N ALA A 455 -0.18 -11.33 -8.85
CA ALA A 455 0.19 -10.44 -7.77
C ALA A 455 -1.04 -10.03 -6.95
N ILE A 456 -2.17 -9.72 -7.60
CA ILE A 456 -3.44 -9.40 -6.94
C ILE A 456 -3.91 -10.56 -6.07
N ASP A 457 -3.88 -11.80 -6.58
CA ASP A 457 -4.34 -12.97 -5.84
C ASP A 457 -3.55 -13.17 -4.53
N VAL A 458 -2.21 -13.10 -4.60
CA VAL A 458 -1.37 -13.28 -3.41
C VAL A 458 -1.44 -12.08 -2.46
N LEU A 459 -1.60 -10.86 -2.98
CA LEU A 459 -1.78 -9.67 -2.13
C LEU A 459 -3.12 -9.69 -1.39
N ASN A 460 -4.18 -10.18 -2.03
CA ASN A 460 -5.46 -10.42 -1.38
C ASN A 460 -5.36 -11.47 -0.27
N GLU A 461 -4.53 -12.52 -0.45
CA GLU A 461 -4.26 -13.48 0.62
C GLU A 461 -3.51 -12.82 1.80
N ALA A 462 -2.52 -11.96 1.52
CA ALA A 462 -1.85 -11.17 2.55
C ALA A 462 -2.87 -10.31 3.35
N LEU A 463 -3.84 -9.72 2.66
CA LEU A 463 -4.89 -8.89 3.26
C LEU A 463 -6.00 -9.70 3.95
N ARG A 464 -6.26 -10.93 3.51
CA ARG A 464 -7.15 -11.87 4.21
C ARG A 464 -6.57 -12.21 5.59
N ILE A 465 -5.26 -12.44 5.66
CA ILE A 465 -4.54 -12.77 6.91
C ILE A 465 -4.38 -11.51 7.77
N LYS A 466 -4.03 -10.37 7.15
CA LYS A 466 -3.79 -9.10 7.83
C LYS A 466 -4.48 -7.93 7.09
N PRO A 467 -5.75 -7.62 7.42
CA PRO A 467 -6.53 -6.58 6.72
C PRO A 467 -5.98 -5.16 6.84
N ASP A 468 -5.20 -4.87 7.89
CA ASP A 468 -4.57 -3.57 8.16
C ASP A 468 -3.14 -3.47 7.61
N PHE A 469 -2.77 -4.32 6.65
CA PHE A 469 -1.42 -4.31 6.09
C PHE A 469 -1.24 -3.24 5.00
N ALA A 470 -0.94 -2.00 5.41
CA ALA A 470 -0.78 -0.85 4.52
C ALA A 470 0.14 -1.10 3.29
N LYS A 471 1.25 -1.82 3.48
CA LYS A 471 2.18 -2.15 2.37
C LYS A 471 1.54 -3.07 1.32
N ALA A 472 0.69 -4.01 1.73
CA ALA A 472 -0.02 -4.87 0.81
C ALA A 472 -1.09 -4.10 0.02
N HIS A 473 -1.80 -3.17 0.65
CA HIS A 473 -2.70 -2.24 -0.04
C HIS A 473 -1.96 -1.37 -1.07
N ASN A 474 -0.80 -0.81 -0.73
CA ASN A 474 0.01 -0.06 -1.68
C ASN A 474 0.43 -0.94 -2.88
N ASN A 475 0.93 -2.16 -2.63
CA ASN A 475 1.36 -3.06 -3.70
C ASN A 475 0.18 -3.54 -4.56
N LEU A 476 -1.01 -3.68 -3.96
CA LEU A 476 -2.24 -4.02 -4.67
C LEU A 476 -2.65 -2.89 -5.62
N GLY A 477 -2.55 -1.64 -5.14
CA GLY A 477 -2.76 -0.45 -5.97
C GLY A 477 -1.81 -0.39 -7.16
N ILE A 478 -0.55 -0.82 -7.00
CA ILE A 478 0.40 -0.91 -8.11
C ILE A 478 -0.10 -1.92 -9.14
N ALA A 479 -0.42 -3.14 -8.72
CA ALA A 479 -0.91 -4.18 -9.63
C ALA A 479 -2.17 -3.74 -10.40
N PHE A 480 -3.16 -3.12 -9.73
CA PHE A 480 -4.36 -2.58 -10.39
C PHE A 480 -4.04 -1.47 -11.39
N TRP A 481 -3.14 -0.54 -11.04
CA TRP A 481 -2.72 0.52 -11.95
C TRP A 481 -2.07 -0.04 -13.22
N TYR A 482 -1.22 -1.05 -13.09
CA TYR A 482 -0.62 -1.73 -14.24
C TYR A 482 -1.64 -2.48 -15.11
N LEU A 483 -2.82 -2.84 -14.59
CA LEU A 483 -3.93 -3.43 -15.35
C LEU A 483 -4.92 -2.39 -15.89
N GLY A 484 -4.69 -1.09 -15.69
CA GLY A 484 -5.61 -0.02 -16.11
C GLY A 484 -6.87 0.08 -15.24
N ARG A 485 -6.91 -0.63 -14.10
CA ARG A 485 -8.01 -0.59 -13.13
C ARG A 485 -7.80 0.58 -12.17
N PHE A 486 -7.93 1.79 -12.70
CA PHE A 486 -7.54 3.02 -11.98
C PHE A 486 -8.38 3.29 -10.72
N ASP A 487 -9.68 2.99 -10.73
CA ASP A 487 -10.53 3.19 -9.55
C ASP A 487 -10.10 2.26 -8.40
N ASP A 488 -9.91 0.97 -8.69
CA ASP A 488 -9.42 -0.02 -7.70
C ASP A 488 -8.02 0.35 -7.16
N ALA A 489 -7.15 0.89 -8.03
CA ALA A 489 -5.84 1.36 -7.65
C ALA A 489 -5.92 2.54 -6.67
N ALA A 490 -6.75 3.55 -6.99
CA ALA A 490 -6.93 4.72 -6.15
C ALA A 490 -7.47 4.34 -4.77
N ASP A 491 -8.44 3.43 -4.70
CA ASP A 491 -9.02 2.97 -3.44
C ASP A 491 -8.01 2.19 -2.58
N SER A 492 -7.19 1.36 -3.22
CA SER A 492 -6.10 0.64 -2.54
C SER A 492 -5.06 1.60 -1.96
N TYR A 493 -4.65 2.64 -2.70
CA TYR A 493 -3.71 3.64 -2.17
C TYR A 493 -4.32 4.49 -1.06
N ARG A 494 -5.59 4.91 -1.19
CA ARG A 494 -6.30 5.61 -0.11
C ARG A 494 -6.34 4.77 1.15
N ARG A 495 -6.60 3.45 1.02
CA ARG A 495 -6.59 2.54 2.16
C ARG A 495 -5.21 2.41 2.80
N ALA A 496 -4.14 2.37 1.99
CA ALA A 496 -2.77 2.38 2.48
C ALA A 496 -2.45 3.67 3.26
N ILE A 497 -2.90 4.82 2.77
CA ILE A 497 -2.75 6.14 3.42
C ILE A 497 -3.56 6.21 4.72
N ASP A 498 -4.80 5.72 4.74
CA ASP A 498 -5.63 5.70 5.95
C ASP A 498 -4.98 4.87 7.08
N LEU A 499 -4.32 3.77 6.70
CA LEU A 499 -3.63 2.87 7.63
C LEU A 499 -2.25 3.41 8.05
N MET A 500 -1.58 4.14 7.16
CA MET A 500 -0.24 4.70 7.38
C MET A 500 -0.13 6.09 6.73
N PRO A 501 -0.59 7.15 7.41
CA PRO A 501 -0.66 8.51 6.86
C PRO A 501 0.69 9.12 6.48
N GLU A 502 1.80 8.55 6.96
CA GLU A 502 3.18 8.96 6.68
C GLU A 502 3.81 8.22 5.48
N MET A 503 3.08 7.33 4.79
CA MET A 503 3.59 6.58 3.65
C MET A 503 3.68 7.45 2.37
N ALA A 504 4.75 8.22 2.23
CA ALA A 504 4.99 9.11 1.09
C ALA A 504 4.87 8.39 -0.28
N GLU A 505 5.29 7.13 -0.37
CA GLU A 505 5.18 6.31 -1.57
C GLU A 505 3.71 6.12 -2.01
N ALA A 506 2.78 5.95 -1.07
CA ALA A 506 1.37 5.77 -1.40
C ALA A 506 0.73 7.06 -1.94
N TYR A 507 1.11 8.23 -1.42
CA TYR A 507 0.70 9.52 -1.98
C TYR A 507 1.24 9.74 -3.40
N ASN A 508 2.54 9.47 -3.62
CA ASN A 508 3.11 9.57 -4.97
C ASN A 508 2.38 8.65 -5.96
N ASN A 509 2.09 7.42 -5.54
CA ASN A 509 1.40 6.45 -6.39
C ASN A 509 -0.07 6.83 -6.64
N LEU A 510 -0.79 7.31 -5.63
CA LEU A 510 -2.14 7.86 -5.79
C LEU A 510 -2.13 9.06 -6.74
N GLY A 511 -1.14 9.95 -6.64
CA GLY A 511 -0.96 11.08 -7.55
C GLY A 511 -0.83 10.63 -9.01
N ASN A 512 -0.07 9.56 -9.28
CA ASN A 512 0.05 8.99 -10.62
C ASN A 512 -1.27 8.45 -11.16
N VAL A 513 -2.06 7.75 -10.32
CA VAL A 513 -3.38 7.24 -10.72
C VAL A 513 -4.35 8.39 -11.01
N LEU A 514 -4.40 9.39 -10.13
CA LEU A 514 -5.27 10.56 -10.29
C LEU A 514 -4.91 11.35 -11.55
N ARG A 515 -3.61 11.48 -11.85
CA ARG A 515 -3.14 12.08 -13.11
C ARG A 515 -3.69 11.30 -14.30
N ASP A 516 -3.60 9.98 -14.29
CA ASP A 516 -4.08 9.13 -15.40
C ASP A 516 -5.62 9.12 -15.51
N GLN A 517 -6.33 9.38 -14.41
CA GLN A 517 -7.77 9.68 -14.36
C GLN A 517 -8.12 11.12 -14.79
N SER A 518 -7.14 11.91 -15.23
CA SER A 518 -7.27 13.33 -15.62
C SER A 518 -7.58 14.30 -14.48
N ASP A 519 -7.48 13.89 -13.21
CA ASP A 519 -7.62 14.78 -12.05
C ASP A 519 -6.26 15.41 -11.68
N MET A 520 -5.87 16.40 -12.47
CA MET A 520 -4.58 17.08 -12.35
C MET A 520 -4.42 17.85 -11.03
N GLN A 521 -5.52 18.30 -10.42
CA GLN A 521 -5.45 19.05 -9.17
C GLN A 521 -5.21 18.11 -8.00
N ALA A 522 -5.98 17.01 -7.91
CA ALA A 522 -5.79 16.03 -6.85
C ALA A 522 -4.44 15.31 -6.98
N ALA A 523 -3.96 15.08 -8.20
CA ALA A 523 -2.62 14.55 -8.44
C ALA A 523 -1.52 15.43 -7.83
N GLN A 524 -1.58 16.74 -8.09
CA GLN A 524 -0.62 17.71 -7.55
C GLN A 524 -0.66 17.79 -6.03
N GLU A 525 -1.85 17.69 -5.43
CA GLU A 525 -1.97 17.64 -3.98
C GLU A 525 -1.24 16.43 -3.41
N CYS A 526 -1.42 15.26 -4.02
CA CYS A 526 -0.77 14.04 -3.57
C CYS A 526 0.76 14.12 -3.70
N TYR A 527 1.28 14.65 -4.81
CA TYR A 527 2.73 14.84 -4.97
C TYR A 527 3.30 15.82 -3.93
N ARG A 528 2.57 16.89 -3.61
CA ARG A 528 2.94 17.82 -2.54
C ARG A 528 3.00 17.14 -1.18
N GLN A 529 1.98 16.36 -0.82
CA GLN A 529 1.99 15.60 0.44
C GLN A 529 3.17 14.61 0.50
N ALA A 530 3.47 13.90 -0.59
CA ALA A 530 4.61 12.99 -0.66
C ALA A 530 5.96 13.71 -0.47
N ALA A 531 6.13 14.89 -1.09
CA ALA A 531 7.32 15.71 -0.95
C ALA A 531 7.44 16.32 0.46
N ASP A 532 6.33 16.75 1.07
CA ASP A 532 6.31 17.29 2.44
C ASP A 532 6.70 16.22 3.46
N LEU A 533 6.21 14.97 3.30
CA LEU A 533 6.57 13.83 4.14
C LEU A 533 8.03 13.41 3.98
N LYS A 534 8.56 13.49 2.76
CA LYS A 534 9.92 13.04 2.43
C LYS A 534 10.58 14.01 1.44
N PRO A 535 11.19 15.11 1.93
CA PRO A 535 11.73 16.18 1.07
C PRO A 535 12.84 15.78 0.09
N ASN A 536 13.48 14.63 0.29
CA ASN A 536 14.50 14.10 -0.63
C ASN A 536 13.95 13.02 -1.56
N TYR A 537 12.63 12.80 -1.57
CA TYR A 537 11.97 11.83 -2.44
C TYR A 537 11.81 12.42 -3.85
N ALA A 538 12.67 12.02 -4.78
CA ALA A 538 12.73 12.65 -6.10
C ALA A 538 11.51 12.36 -6.99
N ASP A 539 10.85 11.21 -6.84
CA ASP A 539 9.71 10.80 -7.65
C ASP A 539 8.55 11.80 -7.64
N PRO A 540 8.01 12.26 -6.50
CA PRO A 540 6.93 13.24 -6.49
C PRO A 540 7.32 14.59 -7.10
N HIS A 541 8.55 15.08 -6.89
CA HIS A 541 9.05 16.31 -7.53
C HIS A 541 9.07 16.15 -9.06
N TRP A 542 9.64 15.04 -9.55
CA TRP A 542 9.65 14.77 -10.98
C TRP A 542 8.23 14.61 -11.54
N ASN A 543 7.35 13.85 -10.89
CA ASN A 543 5.97 13.67 -11.36
C ASN A 543 5.18 14.98 -11.37
N GLN A 544 5.35 15.83 -10.35
CA GLN A 544 4.79 17.18 -10.29
C GLN A 544 5.26 18.04 -11.47
N SER A 545 6.56 17.97 -11.80
CA SER A 545 7.13 18.68 -12.95
C SER A 545 6.44 18.31 -14.26
N LEU A 546 6.13 17.01 -14.45
CA LEU A 546 5.43 16.55 -15.65
C LEU A 546 4.02 17.11 -15.74
N VAL A 547 3.29 17.21 -14.62
CA VAL A 547 1.94 17.79 -14.59
C VAL A 547 1.96 19.28 -14.93
N TRP A 548 2.94 20.03 -14.41
CA TRP A 548 3.12 21.45 -14.76
C TRP A 548 3.47 21.63 -16.23
N LEU A 549 4.42 20.85 -16.76
CA LEU A 549 4.75 20.86 -18.18
C LEU A 549 3.54 20.51 -19.05
N LEU A 550 2.80 19.47 -18.68
CA LEU A 550 1.61 19.00 -19.39
C LEU A 550 0.50 20.07 -19.42
N SER A 551 0.37 20.85 -18.35
CA SER A 551 -0.59 21.96 -18.23
C SER A 551 -0.09 23.28 -18.86
N GLY A 552 1.15 23.33 -19.34
CA GLY A 552 1.77 24.52 -19.95
C GLY A 552 2.44 25.49 -18.96
N ASP A 553 2.52 25.17 -17.67
CA ASP A 553 3.33 25.92 -16.70
C ASP A 553 4.81 25.50 -16.83
N PHE A 554 5.42 25.92 -17.93
CA PHE A 554 6.79 25.57 -18.27
C PHE A 554 7.81 26.13 -17.27
N GLU A 555 7.53 27.29 -16.67
CA GLU A 555 8.47 27.92 -15.74
C GLU A 555 8.69 27.06 -14.50
N ARG A 556 7.61 26.61 -13.85
CA ARG A 556 7.72 25.66 -12.72
C ARG A 556 8.11 24.27 -13.18
N GLY A 557 7.53 23.83 -14.30
CA GLY A 557 7.77 22.51 -14.86
C GLY A 557 9.25 22.26 -15.11
N TRP A 558 9.96 23.17 -15.79
CA TRP A 558 11.38 22.98 -16.09
C TRP A 558 12.28 23.02 -14.86
N ALA A 559 12.02 23.94 -13.94
CA ALA A 559 12.80 24.03 -12.70
C ALA A 559 12.71 22.74 -11.89
N GLU A 560 11.50 22.18 -11.77
CA GLU A 560 11.26 20.96 -11.00
C GLU A 560 11.71 19.69 -11.74
N TYR A 561 11.73 19.72 -13.08
CA TYR A 561 12.18 18.60 -13.92
C TYR A 561 13.68 18.26 -13.69
N GLU A 562 14.48 19.17 -13.13
CA GLU A 562 15.87 18.91 -12.72
C GLU A 562 15.97 17.89 -11.56
N TRP A 563 14.90 17.64 -10.82
CA TRP A 563 14.86 16.55 -9.82
C TRP A 563 15.09 15.16 -10.44
N ARG A 564 14.96 15.03 -11.77
CA ARG A 564 15.28 13.79 -12.49
C ARG A 564 16.70 13.30 -12.17
N TRP A 565 17.65 14.18 -11.88
CA TRP A 565 19.03 13.78 -11.55
C TRP A 565 19.17 13.03 -10.22
N LYS A 566 18.16 13.09 -9.36
CA LYS A 566 18.10 12.34 -8.11
C LYS A 566 17.35 11.00 -8.25
N LEU A 567 16.75 10.72 -9.40
CA LEU A 567 16.10 9.44 -9.68
C LEU A 567 17.13 8.36 -10.04
N LYS A 568 16.87 7.13 -9.62
CA LYS A 568 17.77 5.97 -9.83
C LYS A 568 18.11 5.70 -11.31
N ASN A 569 17.18 5.99 -12.21
CA ASN A 569 17.28 5.63 -13.63
C ASN A 569 17.96 6.70 -14.50
N PHE A 570 18.22 7.88 -13.93
CA PHE A 570 18.90 8.97 -14.65
C PHE A 570 20.31 9.11 -14.11
N LYS A 571 21.28 9.15 -15.01
CA LYS A 571 22.69 9.33 -14.66
C LYS A 571 23.19 10.61 -15.33
N PRO A 572 23.61 11.62 -14.57
CA PRO A 572 24.17 12.81 -15.17
C PRO A 572 25.45 12.45 -15.92
N ARG A 573 25.67 13.13 -17.05
CA ARG A 573 26.94 13.03 -17.78
C ARG A 573 28.06 13.51 -16.86
N GLN A 574 29.09 12.68 -16.71
CA GLN A 574 30.30 13.04 -15.97
C GLN A 574 31.20 13.87 -16.88
N CYS A 575 31.40 15.14 -16.55
CA CYS A 575 32.31 16.04 -17.25
C CYS A 575 33.19 16.79 -16.25
N PRO A 576 34.48 17.01 -16.55
CA PRO A 576 35.35 17.84 -15.72
C PRO A 576 35.05 19.35 -15.86
N GLN A 577 34.49 19.77 -16.99
CA GLN A 577 34.05 21.14 -17.22
C GLN A 577 32.77 21.46 -16.43
N PRO A 578 32.51 22.74 -16.10
CA PRO A 578 31.29 23.14 -15.40
C PRO A 578 30.02 22.97 -16.25
N LEU A 579 28.91 22.63 -15.59
CA LEU A 579 27.58 22.68 -16.20
C LEU A 579 27.22 24.14 -16.51
N TRP A 580 26.70 24.38 -17.71
CA TRP A 580 26.32 25.71 -18.16
C TRP A 580 25.04 26.18 -17.46
N ASP A 581 25.12 27.36 -16.87
CA ASP A 581 24.10 27.99 -16.01
C ASP A 581 23.38 29.17 -16.67
N GLY A 582 23.65 29.41 -17.96
CA GLY A 582 23.14 30.58 -18.69
C GLY A 582 24.14 31.74 -18.78
N SER A 583 25.34 31.61 -18.21
CA SER A 583 26.42 32.58 -18.35
C SER A 583 26.80 32.86 -19.84
N PRO A 584 27.40 34.02 -20.16
CA PRO A 584 27.73 34.38 -21.54
C PRO A 584 28.61 33.32 -22.25
N LEU A 585 28.28 33.04 -23.52
CA LEU A 585 28.92 32.03 -24.37
C LEU A 585 29.80 32.60 -25.50
N GLU A 586 29.95 33.92 -25.62
CA GLU A 586 30.74 34.55 -26.68
C GLU A 586 32.18 34.00 -26.70
N GLY A 587 32.57 33.38 -27.82
CA GLY A 587 33.89 32.78 -28.00
C GLY A 587 34.13 31.46 -27.24
N LYS A 588 33.14 30.95 -26.51
CA LYS A 588 33.23 29.68 -25.76
C LYS A 588 32.74 28.50 -26.59
N THR A 589 33.28 27.32 -26.28
CA THR A 589 32.83 26.04 -26.82
C THR A 589 31.93 25.34 -25.80
N ILE A 590 30.70 25.02 -26.19
CA ILE A 590 29.73 24.29 -25.36
C ILE A 590 29.46 22.90 -25.93
N LEU A 591 29.45 21.90 -25.06
CA LEU A 591 29.00 20.54 -25.38
C LEU A 591 27.52 20.34 -25.01
N LEU A 592 26.68 20.09 -26.01
CA LEU A 592 25.33 19.57 -25.84
C LEU A 592 25.37 18.05 -25.72
N ALA A 593 24.93 17.53 -24.58
CA ALA A 593 24.87 16.10 -24.34
C ALA A 593 23.44 15.57 -24.51
N ALA A 594 23.25 14.63 -25.44
CA ALA A 594 22.01 13.89 -25.54
C ALA A 594 21.77 13.07 -24.26
N GLU A 595 20.53 13.13 -23.79
CA GLU A 595 20.00 12.32 -22.70
C GLU A 595 18.67 11.68 -23.16
N GLN A 596 18.19 10.69 -22.41
CA GLN A 596 16.92 10.02 -22.67
C GLN A 596 16.84 9.38 -24.08
N GLY A 597 15.67 9.43 -24.72
CA GLY A 597 15.35 8.75 -25.96
C GLY A 597 15.75 9.51 -27.23
N LEU A 598 15.53 8.85 -28.37
CA LEU A 598 15.84 9.42 -29.70
C LEU A 598 14.91 10.61 -30.03
N GLY A 599 13.63 10.51 -29.66
CA GLY A 599 12.65 11.59 -29.85
C GLY A 599 13.05 12.86 -29.09
N ASP A 600 13.53 12.71 -27.86
CA ASP A 600 14.01 13.81 -27.02
C ASP A 600 15.18 14.54 -27.68
N THR A 601 16.13 13.78 -28.22
CA THR A 601 17.28 14.35 -28.90
C THR A 601 16.86 15.10 -30.17
N VAL A 602 16.01 14.49 -31.01
CA VAL A 602 15.47 15.16 -32.20
C VAL A 602 14.70 16.42 -31.84
N GLN A 603 13.94 16.41 -30.75
CA GLN A 603 13.19 17.58 -30.32
C GLN A 603 14.12 18.68 -29.80
N PHE A 604 14.97 18.39 -28.82
CA PHE A 604 15.71 19.43 -28.09
C PHE A 604 16.99 19.92 -28.77
N ILE A 605 17.50 19.22 -29.79
CA ILE A 605 18.63 19.72 -30.58
C ILE A 605 18.31 21.06 -31.28
N ARG A 606 17.03 21.41 -31.43
CA ARG A 606 16.54 22.70 -31.95
C ARG A 606 17.07 23.94 -31.22
N TYR A 607 17.61 23.78 -30.02
CA TYR A 607 18.22 24.85 -29.26
C TYR A 607 19.67 25.16 -29.68
N ALA A 608 20.32 24.31 -30.48
CA ALA A 608 21.68 24.54 -30.97
C ALA A 608 21.84 25.88 -31.74
N PRO A 609 20.94 26.26 -32.67
CA PRO A 609 20.96 27.59 -33.31
C PRO A 609 20.93 28.75 -32.32
N LEU A 610 20.15 28.65 -31.24
CA LEU A 610 20.02 29.69 -30.22
C LEU A 610 21.33 29.88 -29.43
N LEU A 611 22.10 28.81 -29.23
CA LEU A 611 23.42 28.91 -28.60
C LEU A 611 24.46 29.49 -29.56
N ARG A 612 24.39 29.10 -30.84
CA ARG A 612 25.25 29.67 -31.88
C ARG A 612 25.05 31.17 -32.04
N GLN A 613 23.81 31.64 -31.98
CA GLN A 613 23.47 33.07 -32.01
C GLN A 613 24.01 33.85 -30.80
N ARG A 614 24.33 33.16 -29.68
CA ARG A 614 24.97 33.72 -28.49
C ARG A 614 26.52 33.66 -28.55
N GLY A 615 27.09 33.43 -29.73
CA GLY A 615 28.53 33.42 -29.96
C GLY A 615 29.24 32.12 -29.59
N ALA A 616 28.49 31.04 -29.30
CA ALA A 616 29.06 29.75 -28.92
C ALA A 616 29.56 28.96 -30.14
N ARG A 617 30.66 28.21 -29.95
CA ARG A 617 30.95 27.02 -30.74
C ARG A 617 30.21 25.82 -30.12
N VAL A 618 29.37 25.15 -30.88
CA VAL A 618 28.47 24.10 -30.36
C VAL A 618 28.95 22.72 -30.82
N LEU A 619 29.34 21.88 -29.86
CA LEU A 619 29.54 20.46 -30.04
C LEU A 619 28.26 19.74 -29.61
N ALA A 620 27.82 18.72 -30.32
CA ALA A 620 26.65 17.92 -29.94
C ALA A 620 27.00 16.43 -29.92
N GLU A 621 26.91 15.82 -28.74
CA GLU A 621 27.03 14.37 -28.56
C GLU A 621 25.65 13.73 -28.61
N VAL A 622 25.44 12.82 -29.57
CA VAL A 622 24.14 12.22 -29.87
C VAL A 622 24.24 10.71 -30.01
N GLN A 623 23.10 10.02 -29.94
CA GLN A 623 23.00 8.59 -30.21
C GLN A 623 23.40 8.30 -31.66
N ARG A 624 24.12 7.18 -31.89
CA ARG A 624 24.63 6.78 -33.21
C ARG A 624 23.59 6.86 -34.34
N PRO A 625 22.32 6.39 -34.18
CA PRO A 625 21.33 6.43 -35.26
C PRO A 625 20.92 7.83 -35.71
N LEU A 626 21.14 8.86 -34.88
CA LEU A 626 20.75 10.24 -35.15
C LEU A 626 21.87 11.09 -35.79
N LYS A 627 23.15 10.69 -35.63
CA LYS A 627 24.28 11.47 -36.17
C LYS A 627 24.13 11.83 -37.66
N PRO A 628 23.70 10.92 -38.56
CA PRO A 628 23.53 11.27 -39.97
C PRO A 628 22.48 12.37 -40.21
N ILE A 629 21.29 12.25 -39.62
CA ILE A 629 20.20 13.22 -39.84
C ILE A 629 20.51 14.58 -39.21
N LEU A 630 21.13 14.59 -38.02
CA LEU A 630 21.46 15.82 -37.29
C LEU A 630 22.60 16.60 -37.92
N SER A 631 23.33 16.05 -38.89
CA SER A 631 24.36 16.78 -39.66
C SER A 631 23.80 17.98 -40.44
N SER A 632 22.50 17.94 -40.74
CA SER A 632 21.75 19.03 -41.39
C SER A 632 21.25 20.10 -40.41
N CYS A 633 21.41 19.88 -39.10
CA CYS A 633 20.89 20.79 -38.08
C CYS A 633 21.73 22.07 -37.99
N PRO A 634 21.11 23.25 -38.13
CA PRO A 634 21.85 24.50 -38.03
C PRO A 634 22.41 24.72 -36.61
N GLY A 635 23.49 25.49 -36.53
CA GLY A 635 24.08 25.89 -35.26
C GLY A 635 24.99 24.86 -34.60
N ILE A 636 25.15 23.66 -35.16
CA ILE A 636 26.09 22.64 -34.67
C ILE A 636 27.40 22.73 -35.46
N ASP A 637 28.53 22.90 -34.78
CA ASP A 637 29.87 22.90 -35.41
C ASP A 637 30.44 21.49 -35.55
N GLN A 638 30.11 20.58 -34.62
CA GLN A 638 30.61 19.21 -34.66
C GLN A 638 29.65 18.23 -33.96
N LEU A 639 29.42 17.09 -34.61
CA LEU A 639 28.64 15.98 -34.06
C LEU A 639 29.54 14.84 -33.59
N LEU A 640 29.26 14.36 -32.39
CA LEU A 640 29.91 13.23 -31.74
C LEU A 640 28.89 12.12 -31.52
N VAL A 641 29.33 10.87 -31.60
CA VAL A 641 28.54 9.73 -31.12
C VAL A 641 28.79 9.55 -29.64
N GLN A 642 27.74 9.27 -28.86
CA GLN A 642 27.88 8.89 -27.45
C GLN A 642 28.98 7.83 -27.25
N GLY A 643 29.92 8.14 -26.34
CA GLY A 643 31.10 7.31 -26.06
C GLY A 643 32.37 7.73 -26.81
N GLU A 644 32.27 8.60 -27.82
CA GLU A 644 33.44 9.26 -28.41
C GLU A 644 34.01 10.30 -27.44
N ALA A 645 35.34 10.43 -27.38
CA ALA A 645 35.97 11.49 -26.61
C ALA A 645 35.69 12.85 -27.28
N PRO A 646 35.06 13.82 -26.58
CA PRO A 646 34.85 15.14 -27.15
C PRO A 646 36.19 15.88 -27.31
N PRO A 647 36.34 16.76 -28.32
CA PRO A 647 37.39 17.78 -28.36
C PRO A 647 37.36 18.68 -27.12
N GLU A 648 38.33 19.58 -26.96
CA GLU A 648 38.29 20.56 -25.86
C GLU A 648 37.03 21.44 -25.94
N PHE A 649 36.39 21.64 -24.79
CA PHE A 649 35.24 22.52 -24.60
C PHE A 649 35.33 23.21 -23.23
N ASP A 650 34.61 24.33 -23.08
CA ASP A 650 34.66 25.19 -21.89
C ASP A 650 33.56 24.85 -20.88
N THR A 651 32.37 24.45 -21.37
CA THR A 651 31.20 24.13 -20.54
C THR A 651 30.27 23.13 -21.25
N TYR A 652 29.35 22.51 -20.52
CA TYR A 652 28.41 21.55 -21.11
C TYR A 652 27.01 21.70 -20.55
N ILE A 653 26.01 21.19 -21.27
CA ILE A 653 24.63 21.08 -20.79
C ILE A 653 23.95 19.88 -21.44
N THR A 654 23.01 19.26 -20.74
CA THR A 654 22.17 18.20 -21.28
C THR A 654 20.95 18.78 -21.98
N LEU A 655 20.47 18.11 -23.03
CA LEU A 655 19.45 18.66 -23.92
C LEU A 655 18.15 19.10 -23.22
N LEU A 656 17.66 18.38 -22.20
CA LEU A 656 16.40 18.72 -21.53
C LEU A 656 16.57 19.74 -20.40
N SER A 657 17.79 20.20 -20.11
CA SER A 657 18.03 21.34 -19.21
C SER A 657 18.07 22.68 -19.97
N LEU A 658 18.22 22.66 -21.30
CA LEU A 658 18.22 23.87 -22.14
C LEU A 658 16.96 24.73 -21.96
N PRO A 659 15.73 24.16 -21.93
CA PRO A 659 14.53 24.96 -21.75
C PRO A 659 14.52 25.71 -20.41
N CYS A 660 15.00 25.07 -19.34
CA CYS A 660 15.10 25.68 -18.01
C CYS A 660 16.07 26.86 -18.04
N VAL A 661 17.31 26.63 -18.49
CA VAL A 661 18.37 27.65 -18.49
C VAL A 661 18.06 28.82 -19.42
N LEU A 662 17.37 28.57 -20.53
CA LEU A 662 16.98 29.60 -21.48
C LEU A 662 15.63 30.26 -21.15
N GLY A 663 14.96 29.84 -20.07
CA GLY A 663 13.68 30.40 -19.63
C GLY A 663 12.56 30.19 -20.65
N THR A 664 12.51 29.02 -21.29
CA THR A 664 11.48 28.71 -22.30
C THR A 664 10.10 28.68 -21.67
N LYS A 665 9.22 29.54 -22.16
CA LYS A 665 7.79 29.57 -21.88
C LYS A 665 7.01 28.95 -23.03
N LEU A 666 5.72 28.68 -22.81
CA LEU A 666 4.86 28.07 -23.81
C LEU A 666 4.83 28.84 -25.14
N ASP A 667 4.87 30.17 -25.09
CA ASP A 667 4.85 31.09 -26.22
C ASP A 667 6.24 31.39 -26.82
N THR A 668 7.32 30.96 -26.17
CA THR A 668 8.71 31.17 -26.61
C THR A 668 9.41 29.88 -27.03
N VAL A 669 8.65 28.79 -27.23
CA VAL A 669 9.19 27.54 -27.76
C VAL A 669 9.83 27.82 -29.13
N PRO A 670 11.10 27.40 -29.38
CA PRO A 670 11.72 27.56 -30.69
C PRO A 670 11.06 26.58 -31.68
N ALA A 671 9.97 27.03 -32.32
CA ALA A 671 9.11 26.19 -33.15
C ALA A 671 9.47 26.23 -34.65
N ASP A 672 10.54 26.94 -35.03
CA ASP A 672 10.98 27.06 -36.42
C ASP A 672 11.36 25.71 -37.02
N VAL A 673 10.68 25.33 -38.10
CA VAL A 673 10.90 24.10 -38.86
C VAL A 673 10.95 24.42 -40.37
N PRO A 674 11.69 23.65 -41.19
CA PRO A 674 12.49 22.50 -40.80
C PRO A 674 13.85 22.90 -40.21
N TYR A 675 14.29 22.18 -39.18
CA TYR A 675 15.65 22.29 -38.62
C TYR A 675 16.50 21.04 -38.87
N VAL A 676 15.96 20.04 -39.57
CA VAL A 676 16.71 18.93 -40.16
C VAL A 676 16.24 18.71 -41.60
N LYS A 677 17.05 18.05 -42.42
CA LYS A 677 16.75 17.73 -43.81
C LYS A 677 17.22 16.32 -44.15
N GLY A 678 16.45 15.61 -44.96
CA GLY A 678 16.84 14.35 -45.55
C GLY A 678 18.07 14.52 -46.45
N ASP A 679 18.81 13.42 -46.60
CA ASP A 679 19.92 13.35 -47.56
C ASP A 679 19.38 13.58 -48.99
N PRO A 680 19.83 14.62 -49.72
CA PRO A 680 19.28 14.96 -51.03
C PRO A 680 19.33 13.82 -52.05
N GLU A 681 20.38 12.98 -52.02
CA GLU A 681 20.52 11.86 -52.95
C GLU A 681 19.50 10.76 -52.63
N LYS A 682 19.31 10.46 -51.34
CA LYS A 682 18.30 9.49 -50.89
C LYS A 682 16.88 10.00 -51.10
N VAL A 683 16.64 11.30 -50.90
CA VAL A 683 15.34 11.92 -51.18
C VAL A 683 15.00 11.79 -52.66
N ALA A 684 15.96 12.03 -53.56
CA ALA A 684 15.75 11.84 -55.00
C ALA A 684 15.46 10.38 -55.35
N LEU A 685 16.21 9.42 -54.78
CA LEU A 685 15.97 8.00 -54.97
C LEU A 685 14.53 7.60 -54.60
N TRP A 686 14.07 8.01 -53.41
CA TRP A 686 12.71 7.72 -52.97
C TRP A 686 11.64 8.46 -53.76
N ARG A 687 11.95 9.64 -54.32
CA ARG A 687 11.03 10.35 -55.22
C ARG A 687 10.75 9.53 -56.47
N ASP A 688 11.78 8.90 -57.04
CA ASP A 688 11.63 8.07 -58.23
C ASP A 688 10.89 6.77 -57.91
N GLU A 689 11.20 6.13 -56.78
CA GLU A 689 10.56 4.87 -56.39
C GLU A 689 9.11 5.00 -55.92
N LEU A 690 8.79 6.09 -55.21
CA LEU A 690 7.42 6.42 -54.81
C LEU A 690 6.68 7.22 -55.91
N GLY A 691 7.39 7.57 -56.98
CA GLY A 691 6.86 8.21 -58.17
C GLY A 691 5.91 7.31 -58.94
N GLY A 692 5.06 7.91 -59.77
CA GLY A 692 4.09 7.18 -60.59
C GLY A 692 2.85 6.66 -59.86
N VAL A 693 2.75 6.87 -58.55
CA VAL A 693 1.54 6.59 -57.74
C VAL A 693 0.79 7.91 -57.50
N SER A 694 -0.46 7.99 -57.97
CA SER A 694 -1.34 9.15 -57.77
C SER A 694 -2.04 9.18 -56.42
N ASP A 695 -2.04 8.06 -55.69
CA ASP A 695 -2.63 7.96 -54.36
C ASP A 695 -1.94 8.91 -53.38
N PHE A 696 -2.70 9.36 -52.38
CA PHE A 696 -2.20 10.11 -51.24
C PHE A 696 -1.34 9.20 -50.35
N LYS A 697 -0.04 9.49 -50.26
CA LYS A 697 0.98 8.64 -49.64
C LYS A 697 1.11 8.96 -48.14
N ILE A 698 0.84 7.97 -47.30
CA ILE A 698 0.87 8.13 -45.83
C ILE A 698 1.89 7.20 -45.21
N GLY A 699 2.84 7.75 -44.47
CA GLY A 699 3.77 6.98 -43.65
C GLY A 699 3.17 6.66 -42.30
N ILE A 700 3.23 5.40 -41.86
CA ILE A 700 2.65 4.98 -40.58
C ILE A 700 3.68 4.38 -39.61
N ALA A 701 3.58 4.73 -38.33
CA ALA A 701 4.34 4.12 -37.23
C ALA A 701 3.44 4.00 -35.99
N TRP A 702 3.22 2.77 -35.51
CA TRP A 702 2.15 2.47 -34.56
C TRP A 702 2.65 2.00 -33.19
N GLN A 703 3.93 1.65 -33.06
CA GLN A 703 4.48 1.13 -31.81
C GLN A 703 5.86 1.73 -31.51
N GLY A 704 6.08 2.11 -30.25
CA GLY A 704 7.41 2.45 -29.76
C GLY A 704 8.21 1.23 -29.28
N SER A 705 9.31 1.48 -28.57
CA SER A 705 10.11 0.39 -28.02
C SER A 705 9.45 -0.24 -26.79
N ARG A 706 9.36 -1.57 -26.75
CA ARG A 706 8.88 -2.34 -25.59
C ARG A 706 9.74 -2.17 -24.34
N ALA A 707 10.99 -1.69 -24.50
CA ALA A 707 11.86 -1.35 -23.37
C ALA A 707 11.37 -0.12 -22.59
N HIS A 708 10.49 0.69 -23.18
CA HIS A 708 9.88 1.83 -22.51
C HIS A 708 8.71 1.38 -21.63
N ARG A 709 8.79 1.62 -20.31
CA ARG A 709 7.77 1.13 -19.33
C ARG A 709 6.32 1.56 -19.66
N GLY A 710 6.14 2.74 -20.25
CA GLY A 710 4.83 3.25 -20.67
C GLY A 710 4.40 2.87 -22.09
N ASP A 711 5.18 2.05 -22.82
CA ASP A 711 4.92 1.76 -24.25
C ASP A 711 3.53 1.19 -24.50
N ARG A 712 3.11 0.24 -23.66
CA ARG A 712 1.81 -0.44 -23.77
C ARG A 712 0.61 0.50 -23.81
N TRP A 713 0.72 1.68 -23.21
CA TRP A 713 -0.37 2.64 -23.15
C TRP A 713 -0.33 3.60 -24.34
N ARG A 714 0.85 3.89 -24.91
CA ARG A 714 1.02 4.89 -26.00
C ARG A 714 1.08 4.26 -27.39
N SER A 715 1.44 2.99 -27.48
CA SER A 715 1.44 2.22 -28.71
C SER A 715 0.01 1.85 -29.10
N VAL A 716 -0.27 1.89 -30.39
CA VAL A 716 -1.58 1.60 -30.95
C VAL A 716 -1.51 0.27 -31.70
N PRO A 717 -2.39 -0.70 -31.41
CA PRO A 717 -2.47 -1.92 -32.20
C PRO A 717 -2.74 -1.59 -33.67
N LEU A 718 -1.96 -2.19 -34.59
CA LEU A 718 -2.06 -1.91 -36.02
C LEU A 718 -3.48 -2.17 -36.56
N SER A 719 -4.24 -3.08 -35.96
CA SER A 719 -5.64 -3.36 -36.32
C SER A 719 -6.52 -2.11 -36.34
N ASN A 720 -6.24 -1.09 -35.52
CA ASN A 720 -6.98 0.18 -35.49
C ASN A 720 -6.78 1.03 -36.76
N PHE A 721 -5.75 0.74 -37.58
CA PHE A 721 -5.51 1.45 -38.84
C PHE A 721 -6.44 0.97 -39.98
N ALA A 722 -7.30 -0.04 -39.74
CA ALA A 722 -8.20 -0.59 -40.75
C ALA A 722 -9.07 0.47 -41.46
N PRO A 723 -9.66 1.48 -40.77
CA PRO A 723 -10.47 2.51 -41.42
C PRO A 723 -9.65 3.37 -42.40
N LEU A 724 -8.37 3.60 -42.13
CA LEU A 724 -7.45 4.33 -43.01
C LEU A 724 -7.09 3.49 -44.23
N ALA A 725 -6.77 2.21 -44.03
CA ALA A 725 -6.44 1.28 -45.10
C ALA A 725 -7.62 0.97 -46.04
N ALA A 726 -8.85 1.26 -45.62
CA ALA A 726 -10.06 1.09 -46.41
C ALA A 726 -10.39 2.30 -47.32
N LEU A 727 -9.70 3.43 -47.16
CA LEU A 727 -9.94 4.62 -47.98
C LEU A 727 -9.42 4.43 -49.41
N GLY A 728 -10.27 4.73 -50.40
CA GLY A 728 -9.85 4.81 -51.79
C GLY A 728 -8.93 6.00 -52.03
N GLY A 729 -7.96 5.86 -52.92
CA GLY A 729 -7.00 6.92 -53.26
C GLY A 729 -5.95 7.19 -52.17
N VAL A 730 -5.82 6.32 -51.17
CA VAL A 730 -4.81 6.38 -50.11
C VAL A 730 -3.89 5.17 -50.19
N ARG A 731 -2.60 5.39 -49.97
CA ARG A 731 -1.61 4.31 -49.86
C ARG A 731 -0.77 4.45 -48.59
N LEU A 732 -0.71 3.36 -47.82
CA LEU A 732 0.01 3.31 -46.55
C LEU A 732 1.42 2.72 -46.74
N TYR A 733 2.40 3.35 -46.11
CA TYR A 733 3.81 2.97 -46.11
C TYR A 733 4.29 2.76 -44.67
N SER A 734 4.77 1.57 -44.33
CA SER A 734 5.28 1.30 -42.99
C SER A 734 6.61 2.01 -42.76
N LEU A 735 6.65 2.89 -41.76
CA LEU A 735 7.86 3.47 -41.18
C LEU A 735 8.24 2.76 -39.87
N GLN A 736 7.49 1.73 -39.48
CA GLN A 736 7.69 0.99 -38.23
C GLN A 736 9.00 0.20 -38.26
N LYS A 737 9.77 0.31 -37.17
CA LYS A 737 11.04 -0.41 -37.01
C LYS A 737 11.08 -1.19 -35.70
N ASN A 738 11.61 -2.41 -35.75
CA ASN A 738 11.78 -3.32 -34.61
C ASN A 738 10.43 -3.76 -34.03
N ASP A 739 10.08 -3.30 -32.83
CA ASP A 739 8.87 -3.69 -32.11
C ASP A 739 7.61 -3.32 -32.90
N GLY A 740 6.66 -4.25 -33.01
CA GLY A 740 5.37 -4.03 -33.66
C GLY A 740 5.34 -4.39 -35.14
N GLN A 741 6.49 -4.60 -35.80
CA GLN A 741 6.54 -5.02 -37.21
C GLN A 741 5.81 -6.35 -37.46
N GLU A 742 5.86 -7.25 -36.48
CA GLU A 742 5.18 -8.55 -36.54
C GLU A 742 3.66 -8.42 -36.76
N GLN A 743 3.06 -7.28 -36.42
CA GLN A 743 1.63 -7.02 -36.59
C GLN A 743 1.21 -6.90 -38.06
N LEU A 744 2.14 -6.62 -38.99
CA LEU A 744 1.85 -6.59 -40.42
C LEU A 744 1.29 -7.95 -40.90
N GLY A 745 1.82 -9.06 -40.39
CA GLY A 745 1.33 -10.41 -40.70
C GLY A 745 0.07 -10.83 -39.93
N GLN A 746 -0.43 -9.99 -39.02
CA GLN A 746 -1.54 -10.32 -38.11
C GLN A 746 -2.85 -9.63 -38.50
N VAL A 747 -2.81 -8.65 -39.42
CA VAL A 747 -3.98 -7.88 -39.85
C VAL A 747 -4.35 -8.19 -41.30
N SER A 748 -5.64 -8.22 -41.61
CA SER A 748 -6.17 -8.58 -42.95
C SER A 748 -5.81 -7.61 -44.07
N PHE A 749 -5.29 -6.43 -43.72
CA PHE A 749 -4.87 -5.39 -44.66
C PHE A 749 -3.35 -5.20 -44.70
N GLY A 750 -2.58 -6.04 -44.01
CA GLY A 750 -1.13 -5.92 -43.91
C GLY A 750 -0.44 -5.97 -45.26
N GLU A 751 -0.88 -6.87 -46.15
CA GLU A 751 -0.35 -6.99 -47.53
C GLU A 751 -0.63 -5.76 -48.40
N ARG A 752 -1.56 -4.88 -47.99
CA ARG A 752 -1.84 -3.61 -48.67
C ARG A 752 -0.93 -2.47 -48.20
N ILE A 753 -0.19 -2.67 -47.11
CA ILE A 753 0.80 -1.70 -46.60
C ILE A 753 2.14 -1.99 -47.28
N VAL A 754 2.76 -0.96 -47.85
CA VAL A 754 4.10 -1.08 -48.41
C VAL A 754 5.11 -1.06 -47.27
N ASP A 755 5.71 -2.21 -46.97
CA ASP A 755 6.74 -2.29 -45.92
C ASP A 755 8.09 -1.75 -46.40
N LEU A 756 8.47 -0.57 -45.90
CA LEU A 756 9.76 0.05 -46.21
C LEU A 756 10.84 -0.33 -45.21
N SER A 757 10.49 -0.97 -44.10
CA SER A 757 11.39 -1.19 -42.99
C SER A 757 12.70 -1.92 -43.31
N PRO A 758 12.77 -2.87 -44.28
CA PRO A 758 14.03 -3.50 -44.67
C PRO A 758 15.08 -2.53 -45.25
N ARG A 759 14.65 -1.32 -45.64
CA ARG A 759 15.50 -0.29 -46.27
C ARG A 759 15.71 0.94 -45.39
N LEU A 760 15.19 0.93 -44.16
CA LEU A 760 15.32 2.02 -43.19
C LEU A 760 16.35 1.66 -42.13
N GLU A 761 17.64 1.81 -42.45
CA GLU A 761 18.72 1.50 -41.51
C GLU A 761 18.91 2.61 -40.47
N THR A 762 18.82 3.87 -40.90
CA THR A 762 19.08 5.07 -40.10
C THR A 762 17.88 6.03 -40.07
N PHE A 763 17.91 7.00 -39.15
CA PHE A 763 16.92 8.09 -39.17
C PHE A 763 17.05 8.98 -40.42
N ALA A 764 18.22 9.03 -41.06
CA ALA A 764 18.39 9.73 -42.33
C ALA A 764 17.65 9.03 -43.49
N ASP A 765 17.62 7.69 -43.50
CA ASP A 765 16.82 6.93 -44.49
C ASP A 765 15.34 7.18 -44.28
N THR A 766 14.91 7.15 -43.01
CA THR A 766 13.52 7.43 -42.63
C THR A 766 13.11 8.85 -43.02
N ALA A 767 13.98 9.84 -42.78
CA ALA A 767 13.77 11.23 -43.19
C ALA A 767 13.63 11.38 -44.71
N ALA A 768 14.48 10.69 -45.48
CA ALA A 768 14.45 10.74 -46.94
C ALA A 768 13.14 10.19 -47.53
N VAL A 769 12.61 9.12 -46.93
CA VAL A 769 11.26 8.62 -47.27
C VAL A 769 10.21 9.64 -46.90
N ILE A 770 10.22 10.13 -45.65
CA ILE A 770 9.23 11.07 -45.12
C ILE A 770 9.09 12.31 -46.01
N GLU A 771 10.17 12.85 -46.55
CA GLU A 771 10.11 14.01 -47.46
C GLU A 771 9.30 13.76 -48.74
N ASN A 772 9.16 12.50 -49.18
CA ASN A 772 8.39 12.11 -50.36
C ASN A 772 6.96 11.64 -50.05
N LEU A 773 6.55 11.68 -48.77
CA LEU A 773 5.18 11.35 -48.33
C LEU A 773 4.32 12.62 -48.20
N ASP A 774 3.01 12.47 -48.33
CA ASP A 774 2.06 13.57 -48.20
C ASP A 774 1.68 13.84 -46.73
N LEU A 775 1.68 12.78 -45.91
CA LEU A 775 1.36 12.82 -44.48
C LEU A 775 2.14 11.73 -43.73
N VAL A 776 2.50 12.01 -42.48
CA VAL A 776 2.92 10.98 -41.51
C VAL A 776 1.85 10.82 -40.45
N LEU A 777 1.43 9.60 -40.15
CA LEU A 777 0.49 9.28 -39.10
C LEU A 777 1.15 8.32 -38.11
N CYS A 778 1.27 8.72 -36.85
CA CYS A 778 1.91 7.86 -35.86
C CYS A 778 1.27 7.93 -34.49
N CYS A 779 1.62 7.01 -33.60
CA CYS A 779 1.50 7.25 -32.17
C CYS A 779 2.70 8.07 -31.66
N ASP A 780 2.69 8.41 -30.38
CA ASP A 780 3.76 9.16 -29.72
C ASP A 780 5.12 8.44 -29.82
N THR A 781 5.91 8.74 -30.86
CA THR A 781 7.16 8.05 -31.21
C THR A 781 8.19 9.02 -31.79
N SER A 782 9.45 8.59 -31.86
CA SER A 782 10.52 9.36 -32.50
C SER A 782 10.27 9.68 -33.98
N VAL A 783 9.42 8.90 -34.67
CA VAL A 783 9.04 9.17 -36.07
C VAL A 783 8.20 10.43 -36.16
N GLY A 784 7.29 10.67 -35.21
CA GLY A 784 6.49 11.90 -35.12
C GLY A 784 7.37 13.13 -34.93
N HIS A 785 8.35 13.05 -34.01
CA HIS A 785 9.33 14.12 -33.79
C HIS A 785 10.18 14.40 -35.03
N LEU A 786 10.65 13.34 -35.73
CA LEU A 786 11.43 13.48 -36.97
C LEU A 786 10.62 14.17 -38.06
N ALA A 787 9.39 13.72 -38.31
CA ALA A 787 8.53 14.29 -39.34
C ALA A 787 8.16 15.75 -39.04
N GLY A 788 7.91 16.08 -37.76
CA GLY A 788 7.71 17.45 -37.32
C GLY A 788 8.96 18.33 -37.54
N ALA A 789 10.16 17.80 -37.24
CA ALA A 789 11.43 18.50 -37.45
C ALA A 789 11.75 18.74 -38.94
N LEU A 790 11.22 17.91 -39.84
CA LEU A 790 11.27 18.04 -41.30
C LEU A 790 10.18 18.97 -41.86
N ALA A 791 9.36 19.61 -41.02
CA ALA A 791 8.21 20.42 -41.42
C ALA A 791 7.19 19.68 -42.30
N LYS A 792 7.06 18.36 -42.13
CA LYS A 792 6.04 17.58 -42.84
C LYS A 792 4.71 17.64 -42.08
N PRO A 793 3.56 17.54 -42.78
CA PRO A 793 2.28 17.31 -42.11
C PRO A 793 2.34 16.02 -41.27
N VAL A 794 1.98 16.10 -39.99
CA VAL A 794 1.98 14.94 -39.09
C VAL A 794 0.69 14.86 -38.30
N TRP A 795 0.08 13.68 -38.22
CA TRP A 795 -1.00 13.38 -37.31
C TRP A 795 -0.53 12.41 -36.23
N VAL A 796 -0.72 12.77 -34.97
CA VAL A 796 -0.32 11.92 -33.83
C VAL A 796 -1.53 11.46 -33.05
N ALA A 797 -1.68 10.15 -32.90
CA ALA A 797 -2.61 9.54 -31.97
C ALA A 797 -2.02 9.61 -30.56
N VAL A 798 -2.75 10.21 -29.62
CA VAL A 798 -2.30 10.39 -28.23
C VAL A 798 -3.35 9.92 -27.23
N GLN A 799 -2.90 9.45 -26.07
CA GLN A 799 -3.76 8.98 -24.97
C GLN A 799 -4.60 10.12 -24.37
N THR A 800 -5.57 9.75 -23.52
CA THR A 800 -6.33 10.71 -22.70
C THR A 800 -5.41 11.67 -21.96
N VAL A 801 -4.42 11.10 -21.26
CA VAL A 801 -3.35 11.82 -20.57
C VAL A 801 -2.04 11.48 -21.28
N PRO A 802 -1.53 12.34 -22.17
CA PRO A 802 -0.39 12.02 -23.00
C PRO A 802 0.93 12.35 -22.28
N ASP A 803 2.06 12.08 -22.95
CA ASP A 803 3.31 12.74 -22.58
C ASP A 803 3.14 14.27 -22.59
N TRP A 804 3.82 14.94 -21.65
CA TRP A 804 3.67 16.37 -21.39
C TRP A 804 3.94 17.25 -22.61
N ARG A 805 4.70 16.77 -23.61
CA ARG A 805 4.98 17.47 -24.87
C ARG A 805 3.71 17.75 -25.69
N TRP A 806 2.67 16.95 -25.50
CA TRP A 806 1.44 17.01 -26.28
C TRP A 806 0.32 17.80 -25.58
N MET A 807 0.52 18.23 -24.34
CA MET A 807 -0.44 19.00 -23.53
C MET A 807 -1.80 18.30 -23.37
N LEU A 808 -2.76 18.88 -22.61
CA LEU A 808 -4.07 18.26 -22.36
C LEU A 808 -5.15 18.68 -23.36
N ASP A 809 -5.45 19.97 -23.46
CA ASP A 809 -6.71 20.42 -24.06
C ASP A 809 -6.53 21.10 -25.42
N ARG A 810 -5.73 20.48 -26.29
CA ARG A 810 -5.44 21.01 -27.63
C ARG A 810 -5.23 19.93 -28.69
N GLU A 811 -5.57 20.26 -29.94
CA GLU A 811 -5.34 19.44 -31.14
C GLU A 811 -4.06 19.83 -31.91
N ASP A 812 -3.32 20.83 -31.45
CA ASP A 812 -2.04 21.27 -31.99
C ASP A 812 -0.94 21.15 -30.93
N THR A 813 0.31 21.48 -31.27
CA THR A 813 1.43 21.41 -30.32
C THR A 813 2.33 22.65 -30.48
N PRO A 814 2.86 23.21 -29.37
CA PRO A 814 3.77 24.35 -29.45
C PRO A 814 5.12 23.98 -30.08
N TRP A 815 5.43 22.68 -30.21
CA TRP A 815 6.73 22.20 -30.68
C TRP A 815 6.82 22.04 -32.20
N TYR A 816 5.70 21.76 -32.88
CA TYR A 816 5.68 21.44 -34.30
C TYR A 816 4.44 22.06 -34.97
N PRO A 817 4.59 23.20 -35.66
CA PRO A 817 3.47 23.91 -36.28
C PRO A 817 2.71 23.10 -37.35
N THR A 818 3.33 22.05 -37.91
CA THR A 818 2.74 21.20 -38.95
C THR A 818 2.01 19.97 -38.40
N MET A 819 1.95 19.82 -37.07
CA MET A 819 1.42 18.64 -36.42
C MET A 819 0.00 18.87 -35.89
N ARG A 820 -0.85 17.85 -36.06
CA ARG A 820 -2.19 17.76 -35.47
C ARG A 820 -2.26 16.53 -34.55
N LEU A 821 -2.85 16.71 -33.38
CA LEU A 821 -3.04 15.67 -32.37
C LEU A 821 -4.49 15.15 -32.43
N PHE A 822 -4.64 13.84 -32.35
CA PHE A 822 -5.92 13.17 -32.18
C PHE A 822 -5.90 12.42 -30.86
N ARG A 823 -6.63 12.97 -29.88
CA ARG A 823 -6.65 12.48 -28.51
C ARG A 823 -7.75 11.48 -28.26
N GLN A 824 -7.46 10.43 -27.50
CA GLN A 824 -8.48 9.56 -26.93
C GLN A 824 -9.44 10.35 -26.03
N ARG A 825 -10.75 10.17 -26.22
CA ARG A 825 -11.77 10.71 -25.31
C ARG A 825 -12.00 9.83 -24.09
N ARG A 826 -11.79 8.53 -24.27
CA ARG A 826 -11.85 7.49 -23.24
C ARG A 826 -10.57 6.68 -23.31
N PHE A 827 -10.03 6.35 -22.14
CA PHE A 827 -8.82 5.54 -22.04
C PHE A 827 -8.99 4.23 -22.81
N ASP A 828 -7.97 3.87 -23.58
CA ASP A 828 -7.88 2.67 -24.42
C ASP A 828 -8.94 2.56 -25.55
N ASP A 829 -9.67 3.63 -25.87
CA ASP A 829 -10.58 3.69 -27.03
C ASP A 829 -9.85 4.19 -28.28
N TRP A 830 -8.90 3.39 -28.77
CA TRP A 830 -8.21 3.66 -30.04
C TRP A 830 -9.10 3.61 -31.30
N PRO A 831 -10.10 2.71 -31.42
CA PRO A 831 -10.97 2.68 -32.59
C PRO A 831 -11.64 4.04 -32.89
N GLU A 832 -12.14 4.74 -31.86
CA GLU A 832 -12.76 6.07 -32.01
C GLU A 832 -11.78 7.10 -32.61
N VAL A 833 -10.53 7.09 -32.15
CA VAL A 833 -9.49 7.99 -32.63
C VAL A 833 -9.23 7.78 -34.12
N PHE A 834 -9.11 6.52 -34.55
CA PHE A 834 -8.79 6.18 -35.93
C PHE A 834 -9.96 6.36 -36.89
N GLU A 835 -11.20 6.22 -36.43
CA GLU A 835 -12.38 6.62 -37.20
C GLU A 835 -12.40 8.14 -37.45
N ARG A 836 -12.07 8.95 -36.44
CA ARG A 836 -11.94 10.42 -36.61
C ARG A 836 -10.80 10.80 -37.54
N MET A 837 -9.66 10.13 -37.44
CA MET A 837 -8.55 10.32 -38.39
C MET A 837 -9.01 9.97 -39.82
N ALA A 838 -9.67 8.83 -40.02
CA ALA A 838 -10.17 8.45 -41.34
C ALA A 838 -11.20 9.43 -41.89
N ALA A 839 -12.12 9.94 -41.06
CA ALA A 839 -13.07 10.97 -41.45
C ALA A 839 -12.36 12.27 -41.88
N ALA A 840 -11.40 12.75 -41.10
CA ALA A 840 -10.61 13.93 -41.45
C ALA A 840 -9.77 13.73 -42.73
N LEU A 841 -9.34 12.49 -43.00
CA LEU A 841 -8.57 12.17 -44.19
C LEU A 841 -9.45 12.13 -45.45
N ARG A 842 -10.68 11.63 -45.36
CA ARG A 842 -11.68 11.67 -46.46
C ARG A 842 -11.98 13.09 -46.95
N GLU A 843 -11.79 14.11 -46.12
CA GLU A 843 -11.95 15.51 -46.52
C GLU A 843 -10.72 16.05 -47.29
N LYS A 844 -9.58 15.35 -47.22
CA LYS A 844 -8.31 15.74 -47.85
C LYS A 844 -8.03 15.02 -49.17
N VAL A 845 -8.54 13.79 -49.33
CA VAL A 845 -8.37 12.93 -50.52
C VAL A 845 -9.67 12.88 -51.31
#